data_AF-A0A813IL20-F1
#
_entry.id   AF-A0A813IL20-F1
#
_cell.length_a   1.000
_cell.length_b   1.000
_cell.length_c   1.000
_cell.angle_alpha   90.00
_cell.angle_beta   90.00
_cell.angle_gamma   90.00
#
_symmetry.space_group_name_H-M   'P 1'
#
loop_
_entity.id
_entity.type
_entity.pdbx_description
1 polymer ?
#
loop_
_entity_poly.entity_id
_entity_poly.type
_entity_poly.pdbx_seq_one_letter_code
_entity_poly.pdbx_strand_id
1 'polypeptide(L)'
;MAGFSYRLAGSLQLHKPSERWLLSSISSLRGHKLVSSIDHVLSDLDLQAHQPSEVNIEELRLLIQEARNPTKSEKPRAARRTANSAGEWLCGSCGHYLPVEAFWTATNGPAGRFHISSSCKDCTRLRHMTYHRTLRGNAGRLVAGATYRSKKRDYENTLTMQDILTMIWDQKGCCAYSGVAMQMCIPNSHWRMSLERKNNHIRYNISNCVLVAAEFNSSDYSRTLGVRANEVFGTAQWSAEKVSAVFEARRSIVDLHELSGDIAQARIVPKGLARNVSNRRPDCEGNFLCLKCMTHKHYDSFHVRAATSTGIQSYCKECAGDLGRRRRETLRGHVQTLLGNATARSKSANMAFALRLDDLLDMLYLQDGRCIYSGVPLQYRVRHTDWRMSLERLNNLAGYTKDNCMLIAVEFNTSDYSKLTTLQTPHPVSTSLHARPNVLSDLDLQALQPPHVNIEELKLLIQEARNPTCRKPRAARRTANSAGEWLCVSCGRYLPVEVFRLITTRTVGRSYIHSHCNDCERLRMMTYRRTLSGNAERLVASATYRSKKRNHKNTLTKDDILDMIWDQKGCCAYSGIAMQMCIPNSHWRMSLERKDNNLGYNLENCVLVASEFNTSDYSRQRGVRANEVFGTVQWSAEKVSAVFEARRSIVDLHQLSRDITQARVAPTSLARRLAPRRPDCEGKFLCSKCMTHKHYDSFYSDASKSSGIQGFCKECLKDLGRKHRETLRGHAFTLLSSARARSKSANMSFSLQLDDLLDMVHLQVGQCFYSGVPLQYKVRHTDWRMSLERINNSLGYTADNCVLIAVEFNTSDYSRKTAKVKKFVSISFADGVKYCTELQDMRVGFEVYMNK
;
A
#
# COMPACT_ATOMS: atom_id res chain seq x y z
N MET A 1 -20.91 68.00 -42.14
CA MET A 1 -21.14 68.31 -43.57
C MET A 1 -20.12 67.52 -44.42
N ALA A 2 -20.21 67.56 -45.75
CA ALA A 2 -19.36 66.79 -46.69
C ALA A 2 -17.88 67.25 -46.73
N GLY A 3 -16.92 66.55 -47.36
CA GLY A 3 -16.92 65.20 -47.96
C GLY A 3 -16.15 65.05 -49.30
N PHE A 4 -15.62 63.85 -49.59
CA PHE A 4 -15.03 63.34 -50.87
C PHE A 4 -13.72 63.99 -51.38
N SER A 5 -12.90 63.38 -52.29
CA SER A 5 -12.97 62.16 -53.16
C SER A 5 -11.54 61.51 -53.29
N TYR A 6 -11.13 60.45 -54.02
CA TYR A 6 -11.59 59.55 -55.14
C TYR A 6 -11.20 58.05 -54.79
N ARG A 7 -11.23 56.95 -55.57
CA ARG A 7 -11.23 56.54 -57.03
C ARG A 7 -9.88 56.74 -57.78
N LEU A 8 -9.37 55.91 -58.72
CA LEU A 8 -9.80 54.69 -59.49
C LEU A 8 -8.65 53.63 -59.52
N ALA A 9 -8.83 52.28 -59.55
CA ALA A 9 -9.37 51.28 -60.54
C ALA A 9 -8.34 50.83 -61.64
N GLY A 10 -8.32 49.60 -62.22
CA GLY A 10 -9.15 48.36 -62.12
C GLY A 10 -8.35 47.08 -62.61
N SER A 11 -8.84 45.82 -62.53
CA SER A 11 -9.76 45.06 -63.43
C SER A 11 -9.11 44.40 -64.69
N LEU A 12 -9.33 43.13 -65.14
CA LEU A 12 -10.00 41.90 -64.62
C LEU A 12 -9.76 40.65 -65.56
N GLN A 13 -10.24 39.44 -65.17
CA GLN A 13 -10.63 38.22 -65.98
C GLN A 13 -9.66 37.04 -66.35
N LEU A 14 -9.94 35.88 -65.70
CA LEU A 14 -10.24 34.50 -66.20
C LEU A 14 -9.67 33.89 -67.51
N HIS A 15 -9.19 32.62 -67.43
CA HIS A 15 -9.47 31.52 -68.41
C HIS A 15 -9.19 30.09 -67.86
N LYS A 16 -9.72 29.06 -68.55
CA LYS A 16 -9.59 27.58 -68.37
C LYS A 16 -10.05 26.89 -69.69
N PRO A 17 -9.88 25.57 -69.93
CA PRO A 17 -8.91 24.56 -69.46
C PRO A 17 -8.30 23.73 -70.65
N SER A 18 -7.56 22.63 -70.38
CA SER A 18 -7.29 21.54 -71.36
C SER A 18 -7.02 20.16 -70.69
N GLU A 19 -6.94 19.07 -71.46
CA GLU A 19 -7.10 17.66 -71.02
C GLU A 19 -5.92 16.69 -71.29
N ARG A 20 -5.90 15.58 -70.53
CA ARG A 20 -5.55 14.17 -70.89
C ARG A 20 -4.09 13.64 -70.92
N TRP A 21 -4.06 12.29 -70.95
CA TRP A 21 -2.95 11.31 -70.95
C TRP A 21 -2.25 11.04 -69.58
N LEU A 22 -1.86 9.80 -69.23
CA LEU A 22 -2.53 8.49 -69.34
C LEU A 22 -1.85 7.48 -68.37
N LEU A 23 -2.57 6.39 -68.02
CA LEU A 23 -2.20 5.15 -67.28
C LEU A 23 -0.70 4.77 -67.13
N SER A 24 -0.22 4.07 -66.09
CA SER A 24 -0.85 3.21 -65.05
C SER A 24 0.08 3.13 -63.79
N SER A 25 -0.09 2.32 -62.73
CA SER A 25 -1.10 1.29 -62.38
C SER A 25 -1.16 1.07 -60.85
N ILE A 26 -2.30 0.62 -60.31
CA ILE A 26 -2.44 -0.04 -59.00
C ILE A 26 -3.53 -1.11 -59.11
N SER A 27 -3.28 -2.33 -58.58
CA SER A 27 -4.30 -3.37 -58.47
C SER A 27 -4.17 -4.21 -57.20
N SER A 28 -4.93 -3.85 -56.15
CA SER A 28 -5.65 -4.81 -55.29
C SER A 28 -6.63 -4.06 -54.37
N LEU A 29 -7.89 -4.50 -54.31
CA LEU A 29 -8.95 -3.88 -53.49
C LEU A 29 -9.94 -4.95 -53.01
N ARG A 30 -10.29 -4.88 -51.71
CA ARG A 30 -11.43 -5.47 -50.95
C ARG A 30 -11.07 -5.31 -49.47
N GLY A 31 -11.92 -4.94 -48.51
CA GLY A 31 -13.35 -4.54 -48.42
C GLY A 31 -13.63 -4.47 -46.89
N HIS A 32 -14.51 -3.65 -46.30
CA HIS A 32 -15.87 -3.22 -46.65
C HIS A 32 -16.20 -1.84 -46.04
N LYS A 33 -17.47 -1.39 -46.10
CA LYS A 33 -17.96 -0.08 -45.64
C LYS A 33 -19.17 -0.20 -44.70
N LEU A 34 -19.23 0.72 -43.72
CA LEU A 34 -20.43 1.25 -43.03
C LEU A 34 -21.18 0.40 -41.97
N VAL A 35 -22.09 1.12 -41.29
CA VAL A 35 -23.05 0.72 -40.23
C VAL A 35 -22.46 0.53 -38.82
N SER A 36 -23.13 0.93 -37.73
CA SER A 36 -23.44 2.30 -37.26
C SER A 36 -24.30 2.26 -35.97
N SER A 37 -24.08 3.20 -35.05
CA SER A 37 -24.93 3.57 -33.88
C SER A 37 -25.01 2.60 -32.69
N ILE A 38 -25.25 3.18 -31.51
CA ILE A 38 -25.73 2.60 -30.24
C ILE A 38 -24.80 1.60 -29.53
N ASP A 39 -24.60 1.58 -28.21
CA ASP A 39 -24.61 2.51 -27.05
C ASP A 39 -24.78 1.61 -25.79
N HIS A 40 -24.40 2.15 -24.61
CA HIS A 40 -24.68 1.61 -23.25
C HIS A 40 -23.95 0.34 -22.72
N VAL A 41 -23.81 0.32 -21.38
CA VAL A 41 -23.60 -0.85 -20.46
C VAL A 41 -22.20 -1.53 -20.57
N LEU A 42 -21.28 -1.46 -19.59
CA LEU A 42 -21.28 -1.01 -18.17
C LEU A 42 -19.91 -0.43 -17.73
N SER A 43 -19.84 0.19 -16.54
CA SER A 43 -18.61 0.72 -15.92
C SER A 43 -18.55 0.52 -14.39
N ASP A 44 -17.39 0.06 -13.86
CA ASP A 44 -16.74 0.17 -12.53
C ASP A 44 -17.50 0.26 -11.17
N LEU A 45 -18.85 0.34 -11.13
CA LEU A 45 -19.63 0.60 -9.91
C LEU A 45 -19.42 -0.41 -8.77
N ASP A 46 -19.29 -1.71 -9.07
CA ASP A 46 -19.28 -2.78 -8.06
C ASP A 46 -18.02 -2.82 -7.17
N LEU A 47 -16.88 -2.28 -7.61
CA LEU A 47 -15.60 -2.38 -6.88
C LEU A 47 -15.41 -1.33 -5.77
N GLN A 48 -16.27 -0.33 -5.68
CA GLN A 48 -16.20 0.69 -4.63
C GLN A 48 -16.97 0.28 -3.35
N ALA A 49 -18.01 -0.56 -3.46
CA ALA A 49 -18.94 -0.87 -2.37
C ALA A 49 -18.34 -1.62 -1.15
N HIS A 50 -17.10 -2.10 -1.23
CA HIS A 50 -16.50 -3.02 -0.25
C HIS A 50 -15.14 -2.58 0.34
N GLN A 51 -14.62 -1.41 -0.03
CA GLN A 51 -13.39 -0.90 0.60
C GLN A 51 -13.72 -0.35 2.01
N PRO A 52 -13.09 -0.85 3.09
CA PRO A 52 -13.31 -0.30 4.43
C PRO A 52 -12.82 1.14 4.47
N SER A 53 -13.67 2.04 4.97
CA SER A 53 -13.40 3.48 5.06
C SER A 53 -12.05 3.77 5.74
N GLU A 54 -11.35 4.83 5.27
CA GLU A 54 -10.03 5.25 5.80
C GLU A 54 -10.06 5.13 7.33
N VAL A 55 -9.15 4.34 7.93
CA VAL A 55 -9.25 4.14 9.37
C VAL A 55 -9.13 5.50 9.99
N ASN A 56 -10.17 5.76 10.73
CA ASN A 56 -10.33 6.96 11.44
C ASN A 56 -9.19 6.99 12.49
N ILE A 57 -8.00 7.61 12.26
CA ILE A 57 -7.08 8.29 13.31
C ILE A 57 -7.38 11.20 14.16
N GLU A 58 -8.31 11.82 14.97
CA GLU A 58 -9.37 11.47 15.99
C GLU A 58 -10.29 10.17 16.05
N GLU A 59 -11.50 9.89 15.54
CA GLU A 59 -12.36 8.68 15.92
C GLU A 59 -11.81 7.28 16.38
N LEU A 60 -10.66 6.70 15.99
CA LEU A 60 -10.06 5.54 16.72
C LEU A 60 -9.44 5.98 18.06
N ARG A 61 -9.18 7.26 18.12
CA ARG A 61 -9.14 8.20 19.24
C ARG A 61 -10.56 8.61 19.75
N LEU A 62 -11.63 7.91 19.36
CA LEU A 62 -12.98 7.79 20.00
C LEU A 62 -13.40 6.34 20.32
N LEU A 63 -12.50 5.34 20.34
CA LEU A 63 -12.86 3.98 20.84
C LEU A 63 -11.84 3.34 21.80
N ILE A 64 -10.86 4.12 22.26
CA ILE A 64 -9.57 3.75 22.85
C ILE A 64 -9.01 4.74 23.93
N GLN A 65 -9.55 5.68 24.71
CA GLN A 65 -10.79 6.32 25.14
C GLN A 65 -11.67 5.56 26.08
N GLU A 66 -12.55 4.75 25.56
CA GLU A 66 -13.65 4.29 26.36
C GLU A 66 -13.05 3.52 27.52
N ALA A 67 -12.27 2.49 27.24
CA ALA A 67 -11.86 1.55 28.25
C ALA A 67 -10.41 1.46 28.80
N ARG A 68 -9.58 2.53 28.92
CA ARG A 68 -8.71 2.64 30.14
C ARG A 68 -9.65 2.90 31.28
N ASN A 69 -10.64 3.77 31.13
CA ASN A 69 -11.61 4.11 32.17
C ASN A 69 -13.00 4.12 31.51
N PRO A 70 -13.55 2.94 31.14
CA PRO A 70 -14.89 2.88 30.59
C PRO A 70 -15.76 3.43 31.69
N THR A 71 -16.65 4.34 31.31
CA THR A 71 -17.59 4.94 32.22
C THR A 71 -18.21 3.81 33.03
N LYS A 72 -17.87 3.77 34.32
CA LYS A 72 -18.37 2.75 35.22
C LYS A 72 -19.87 2.99 35.27
N SER A 73 -20.63 2.20 34.51
CA SER A 73 -22.08 2.26 34.61
C SER A 73 -22.44 2.03 36.07
N GLU A 74 -23.23 2.95 36.61
CA GLU A 74 -23.77 2.80 37.96
C GLU A 74 -24.77 1.66 37.91
N LYS A 75 -24.27 0.47 38.21
CA LYS A 75 -25.11 -0.70 38.39
C LYS A 75 -25.94 -0.42 39.65
N PRO A 76 -27.28 -0.38 39.56
CA PRO A 76 -28.08 -0.35 40.77
C PRO A 76 -27.63 -1.52 41.66
N ARG A 77 -27.46 -1.26 42.97
CA ARG A 77 -27.11 -2.31 43.91
C ARG A 77 -28.21 -3.36 43.83
N ALA A 78 -27.88 -4.52 43.27
CA ALA A 78 -28.87 -5.58 43.09
C ALA A 78 -29.44 -5.93 44.47
N ALA A 79 -30.73 -5.65 44.66
CA ALA A 79 -31.47 -6.08 45.84
C ALA A 79 -31.30 -7.59 46.00
N ARG A 80 -31.41 -8.09 47.24
CA ARG A 80 -31.15 -9.50 47.57
C ARG A 80 -32.24 -10.38 46.95
N ARG A 81 -32.05 -10.74 45.68
CA ARG A 81 -33.05 -11.47 44.87
C ARG A 81 -33.38 -12.80 45.52
N THR A 82 -34.64 -12.97 45.89
CA THR A 82 -35.29 -14.27 46.04
C THR A 82 -35.87 -14.70 44.70
N ALA A 83 -36.26 -15.97 44.60
CA ALA A 83 -37.17 -16.39 43.55
C ALA A 83 -38.59 -15.81 43.78
N ASN A 84 -39.42 -15.80 42.74
CA ASN A 84 -40.88 -15.66 42.91
C ASN A 84 -41.51 -16.98 43.38
N SER A 85 -42.84 -17.00 43.54
CA SER A 85 -43.61 -18.20 43.91
C SER A 85 -43.54 -19.33 42.88
N ALA A 86 -43.14 -19.05 41.63
CA ALA A 86 -42.91 -20.05 40.59
C ALA A 86 -41.45 -20.57 40.52
N GLY A 87 -40.58 -20.15 41.45
CA GLY A 87 -39.16 -20.56 41.47
C GLY A 87 -38.24 -19.77 40.52
N GLU A 88 -38.77 -18.77 39.82
CA GLU A 88 -38.05 -17.97 38.83
C GLU A 88 -37.29 -16.81 39.46
N TRP A 89 -36.19 -16.40 38.82
CA TRP A 89 -35.27 -15.37 39.27
C TRP A 89 -35.38 -14.11 38.41
N LEU A 90 -35.52 -12.95 39.05
CA LEU A 90 -35.54 -11.66 38.38
C LEU A 90 -34.19 -11.35 37.69
N CYS A 91 -34.19 -11.18 36.38
CA CYS A 91 -33.01 -10.75 35.62
C CYS A 91 -32.77 -9.25 35.81
N GLY A 92 -31.69 -8.88 36.51
CA GLY A 92 -31.26 -7.49 36.73
C GLY A 92 -30.67 -6.80 35.49
N SER A 93 -31.23 -7.05 34.30
CA SER A 93 -30.83 -6.44 33.04
C SER A 93 -31.99 -6.30 32.04
N CYS A 94 -33.00 -7.19 32.06
CA CYS A 94 -34.24 -7.03 31.29
C CYS A 94 -35.50 -6.87 32.16
N GLY A 95 -35.42 -7.08 33.48
CA GLY A 95 -36.58 -6.94 34.38
C GLY A 95 -37.57 -8.10 34.35
N HIS A 96 -37.35 -9.12 33.52
CA HIS A 96 -38.19 -10.33 33.52
C HIS A 96 -37.73 -11.34 34.58
N TYR A 97 -38.71 -12.03 35.18
CA TYR A 97 -38.47 -13.29 35.89
C TYR A 97 -38.21 -14.40 34.85
N LEU A 98 -37.24 -15.27 35.13
CA LEU A 98 -36.84 -16.39 34.28
C LEU A 98 -36.38 -17.56 35.16
N PRO A 99 -36.54 -18.82 34.75
CA PRO A 99 -36.17 -19.97 35.57
C PRO A 99 -34.63 -20.11 35.72
N VAL A 100 -34.18 -20.90 36.69
CA VAL A 100 -32.77 -20.86 37.16
C VAL A 100 -31.74 -21.29 36.10
N GLU A 101 -32.09 -22.21 35.20
CA GLU A 101 -31.18 -22.60 34.11
C GLU A 101 -31.08 -21.53 33.00
N ALA A 102 -31.94 -20.50 32.99
CA ALA A 102 -31.73 -19.30 32.17
C ALA A 102 -30.57 -18.42 32.68
N PHE A 103 -29.94 -18.74 33.81
CA PHE A 103 -28.80 -18.01 34.38
C PHE A 103 -27.50 -18.82 34.37
N TRP A 104 -26.35 -18.15 34.54
CA TRP A 104 -25.09 -18.83 34.77
C TRP A 104 -24.97 -19.19 36.26
N THR A 105 -24.80 -20.47 36.55
CA THR A 105 -24.53 -21.00 37.89
C THR A 105 -23.04 -21.32 38.05
N ALA A 106 -22.48 -21.04 39.23
CA ALA A 106 -21.10 -21.38 39.56
C ALA A 106 -20.98 -21.91 41.00
N THR A 107 -20.34 -23.07 41.16
CA THR A 107 -20.03 -23.74 42.44
C THR A 107 -18.71 -23.24 43.04
N ASN A 108 -18.56 -21.92 43.13
CA ASN A 108 -17.29 -21.29 43.51
C ASN A 108 -17.21 -21.01 45.02
N GLY A 109 -16.96 -22.06 45.82
CA GLY A 109 -16.55 -21.93 47.22
C GLY A 109 -16.59 -23.26 47.99
N PRO A 110 -15.74 -23.46 49.01
CA PRO A 110 -15.65 -24.72 49.77
C PRO A 110 -16.90 -25.05 50.62
N ALA A 111 -17.88 -24.15 50.67
CA ALA A 111 -19.15 -24.32 51.40
C ALA A 111 -20.35 -24.67 50.49
N GLY A 112 -20.11 -25.16 49.26
CA GLY A 112 -21.15 -25.73 48.37
C GLY A 112 -22.22 -24.76 47.82
N ARG A 113 -22.18 -23.46 48.18
CA ARG A 113 -23.22 -22.49 47.80
C ARG A 113 -23.18 -22.17 46.30
N PHE A 114 -24.22 -22.57 45.57
CA PHE A 114 -24.44 -22.21 44.17
C PHE A 114 -24.62 -20.70 44.00
N HIS A 115 -23.76 -20.05 43.21
CA HIS A 115 -23.90 -18.64 42.90
C HIS A 115 -24.58 -18.45 41.52
N ILE A 116 -25.79 -17.92 41.53
CA ILE A 116 -26.59 -17.61 40.32
C ILE A 116 -26.24 -16.19 39.83
N SER A 117 -26.02 -16.00 38.52
CA SER A 117 -25.64 -14.71 37.92
C SER A 117 -26.72 -13.63 38.06
N SER A 118 -26.32 -12.35 38.10
CA SER A 118 -27.25 -11.20 38.23
C SER A 118 -28.14 -10.96 37.00
N SER A 119 -27.79 -11.58 35.88
CA SER A 119 -28.39 -11.38 34.55
C SER A 119 -28.50 -12.75 33.89
N CYS A 120 -29.56 -12.99 33.10
CA CYS A 120 -29.74 -14.25 32.37
C CYS A 120 -28.65 -14.46 31.31
N LYS A 121 -28.56 -15.68 30.78
CA LYS A 121 -27.61 -16.10 29.75
C LYS A 121 -27.66 -15.18 28.54
N ASP A 122 -28.84 -14.77 28.10
CA ASP A 122 -29.01 -13.93 26.90
C ASP A 122 -28.75 -12.44 27.15
N CYS A 123 -29.15 -11.88 28.29
CA CYS A 123 -28.67 -10.56 28.70
C CYS A 123 -27.13 -10.53 28.86
N THR A 124 -26.53 -11.64 29.31
CA THR A 124 -25.08 -11.79 29.44
C THR A 124 -24.40 -11.92 28.07
N ARG A 125 -24.97 -12.71 27.14
CA ARG A 125 -24.53 -12.82 25.74
C ARG A 125 -24.64 -11.47 25.02
N LEU A 126 -25.78 -10.79 25.11
CA LEU A 126 -26.02 -9.48 24.51
C LEU A 126 -24.98 -8.47 25.02
N ARG A 127 -24.80 -8.38 26.35
CA ARG A 127 -23.78 -7.53 26.97
C ARG A 127 -22.35 -7.93 26.57
N HIS A 128 -22.06 -9.20 26.35
CA HIS A 128 -20.78 -9.66 25.77
C HIS A 128 -20.64 -9.24 24.29
N MET A 129 -21.69 -9.32 23.48
CA MET A 129 -21.67 -8.85 22.09
C MET A 129 -21.45 -7.34 22.02
N THR A 130 -22.17 -6.54 22.81
CA THR A 130 -21.95 -5.08 22.90
C THR A 130 -20.52 -4.78 23.39
N TYR A 131 -20.03 -5.52 24.39
CA TYR A 131 -18.65 -5.41 24.86
C TYR A 131 -17.62 -5.75 23.77
N HIS A 132 -17.83 -6.78 22.94
CA HIS A 132 -16.98 -7.14 21.80
C HIS A 132 -17.19 -6.27 20.55
N ARG A 133 -18.26 -5.47 20.48
CA ARG A 133 -18.40 -4.35 19.55
C ARG A 133 -17.58 -3.14 20.01
N THR A 134 -17.41 -2.90 21.31
CA THR A 134 -16.36 -1.96 21.77
C THR A 134 -14.97 -2.52 21.44
N LEU A 135 -14.03 -1.62 21.17
CA LEU A 135 -12.64 -1.98 20.93
C LEU A 135 -11.99 -2.68 22.14
N ARG A 136 -12.58 -2.49 23.32
CA ARG A 136 -12.17 -3.18 24.55
C ARG A 136 -12.36 -4.68 24.46
N GLY A 137 -13.55 -5.12 24.07
CA GLY A 137 -13.82 -6.53 23.93
C GLY A 137 -13.02 -7.14 22.78
N ASN A 138 -12.67 -6.37 21.75
CA ASN A 138 -11.74 -6.84 20.73
C ASN A 138 -10.31 -7.01 21.26
N ALA A 139 -9.71 -5.98 21.84
CA ALA A 139 -8.33 -6.08 22.32
C ALA A 139 -8.16 -7.03 23.51
N GLY A 140 -9.15 -7.09 24.41
CA GLY A 140 -9.17 -8.01 25.55
C GLY A 140 -9.40 -9.46 25.12
N ARG A 141 -10.08 -9.69 23.99
CA ARG A 141 -10.18 -10.99 23.32
C ARG A 141 -8.84 -11.38 22.69
N LEU A 142 -8.14 -10.45 22.06
CA LEU A 142 -6.83 -10.74 21.46
C LEU A 142 -5.79 -11.18 22.49
N VAL A 143 -5.74 -10.58 23.68
CA VAL A 143 -4.81 -11.04 24.73
C VAL A 143 -5.29 -12.24 25.53
N ALA A 144 -6.60 -12.45 25.70
CA ALA A 144 -7.08 -13.76 26.14
C ALA A 144 -6.61 -14.87 25.16
N GLY A 145 -6.68 -14.61 23.86
CA GLY A 145 -6.15 -15.48 22.81
C GLY A 145 -4.62 -15.57 22.73
N ALA A 146 -3.88 -14.55 23.19
CA ALA A 146 -2.42 -14.61 23.31
C ALA A 146 -2.02 -15.50 24.50
N THR A 147 -2.53 -15.21 25.71
CA THR A 147 -2.26 -16.00 26.92
C THR A 147 -2.61 -17.48 26.72
N TYR A 148 -3.77 -17.78 26.12
CA TYR A 148 -4.19 -19.15 25.80
C TYR A 148 -3.20 -19.85 24.85
N ARG A 149 -2.79 -19.19 23.76
CA ARG A 149 -1.83 -19.75 22.79
C ARG A 149 -0.41 -19.87 23.35
N SER A 150 -0.04 -19.03 24.31
CA SER A 150 1.26 -19.05 24.99
C SER A 150 1.35 -20.21 25.99
N LYS A 151 0.32 -20.41 26.84
CA LYS A 151 0.23 -21.59 27.72
C LYS A 151 0.29 -22.92 26.95
N LYS A 152 -0.30 -22.98 25.75
CA LYS A 152 -0.27 -24.17 24.87
C LYS A 152 1.08 -24.38 24.12
N ARG A 153 2.10 -23.53 24.33
CA ARG A 153 3.46 -23.70 23.80
C ARG A 153 4.55 -23.53 24.89
N ASP A 154 4.15 -23.60 26.16
CA ASP A 154 4.99 -23.35 27.34
C ASP A 154 5.83 -22.06 27.27
N TYR A 155 5.23 -21.00 26.72
CA TYR A 155 5.83 -19.67 26.65
C TYR A 155 5.08 -18.70 27.55
N GLU A 156 5.82 -17.94 28.36
CA GLU A 156 5.28 -16.80 29.11
C GLU A 156 4.63 -15.79 28.15
N ASN A 157 3.34 -15.47 28.34
CA ASN A 157 2.72 -14.35 27.63
C ASN A 157 2.98 -13.05 28.40
N THR A 158 3.80 -12.18 27.83
CA THR A 158 4.01 -10.81 28.30
C THR A 158 3.17 -9.79 27.54
N LEU A 159 2.43 -10.17 26.48
CA LEU A 159 1.39 -9.31 25.93
C LEU A 159 0.25 -9.20 26.94
N THR A 160 0.15 -8.02 27.49
CA THR A 160 -1.03 -7.54 28.19
C THR A 160 -1.92 -6.88 27.12
N MET A 161 -3.26 -6.74 27.27
CA MET A 161 -4.08 -6.02 26.26
C MET A 161 -3.56 -4.59 26.05
N GLN A 162 -2.68 -4.08 26.93
CA GLN A 162 -1.93 -2.84 26.74
C GLN A 162 -1.28 -2.89 25.37
N ASP A 163 -0.56 -3.97 25.12
CA ASP A 163 0.43 -4.09 24.07
C ASP A 163 -0.25 -4.32 22.74
N ILE A 164 -1.37 -5.06 22.73
CA ILE A 164 -2.36 -5.04 21.64
C ILE A 164 -2.65 -3.60 21.22
N LEU A 165 -2.99 -2.73 22.16
CA LEU A 165 -3.43 -1.38 21.88
C LEU A 165 -2.30 -0.42 21.52
N THR A 166 -1.03 -0.77 21.77
CA THR A 166 0.10 -0.05 21.15
C THR A 166 0.28 -0.53 19.75
N MET A 167 0.14 -1.82 19.49
CA MET A 167 0.14 -2.31 18.12
C MET A 167 -1.01 -1.65 17.32
N ILE A 168 -2.23 -1.49 17.87
CA ILE A 168 -3.28 -0.66 17.24
C ILE A 168 -2.80 0.79 17.00
N TRP A 169 -2.20 1.42 18.01
CA TRP A 169 -1.85 2.83 17.93
C TRP A 169 -0.70 3.12 16.96
N ASP A 170 0.39 2.36 17.09
CA ASP A 170 1.63 2.44 16.32
C ASP A 170 1.40 2.01 14.86
N GLN A 171 0.57 0.99 14.63
CA GLN A 171 0.13 0.57 13.30
C GLN A 171 -1.11 1.32 12.81
N LYS A 172 -1.53 2.35 13.56
CA LYS A 172 -2.51 3.33 13.09
C LYS A 172 -3.84 2.69 12.70
N GLY A 173 -4.31 1.69 13.46
CA GLY A 173 -5.54 0.94 13.18
C GLY A 173 -5.57 0.16 11.87
N CYS A 174 -4.47 0.16 11.11
CA CYS A 174 -4.33 -0.53 9.83
C CYS A 174 -3.65 -1.88 10.02
N CYS A 175 -3.89 -2.79 9.07
CA CYS A 175 -3.17 -4.06 8.99
C CYS A 175 -1.65 -3.79 8.82
N ALA A 176 -0.80 -4.50 9.59
CA ALA A 176 0.66 -4.42 9.46
C ALA A 176 1.17 -4.55 8.02
N TYR A 177 0.48 -5.36 7.22
CA TYR A 177 0.96 -5.85 5.94
C TYR A 177 0.37 -5.07 4.77
N SER A 178 -0.95 -4.94 4.72
CA SER A 178 -1.64 -4.27 3.62
C SER A 178 -1.86 -2.77 3.84
N GLY A 179 -1.67 -2.26 5.06
CA GLY A 179 -2.03 -0.87 5.40
C GLY A 179 -3.53 -0.57 5.32
N VAL A 180 -4.37 -1.56 4.98
CA VAL A 180 -5.83 -1.40 4.85
C VAL A 180 -6.48 -1.30 6.23
N ALA A 181 -7.61 -0.61 6.25
CA ALA A 181 -8.33 -0.26 7.45
C ALA A 181 -8.91 -1.46 8.19
N MET A 182 -8.53 -1.64 9.46
CA MET A 182 -9.11 -2.72 10.28
C MET A 182 -10.44 -2.28 10.89
N GLN A 183 -11.51 -3.05 10.63
CA GLN A 183 -12.83 -2.80 11.19
C GLN A 183 -12.88 -3.25 12.66
N MET A 184 -12.49 -2.36 13.55
CA MET A 184 -12.20 -2.67 14.95
C MET A 184 -13.41 -2.79 15.89
N CYS A 185 -14.62 -2.53 15.39
CA CYS A 185 -15.88 -2.60 16.15
C CYS A 185 -16.96 -3.50 15.54
N ILE A 186 -16.67 -4.12 14.39
CA ILE A 186 -17.59 -4.98 13.66
C ILE A 186 -17.18 -6.44 13.91
N PRO A 187 -17.97 -7.23 14.68
CA PRO A 187 -17.74 -8.66 14.81
C PRO A 187 -17.82 -9.34 13.45
N ASN A 188 -17.07 -10.44 13.28
CA ASN A 188 -17.08 -11.31 12.09
C ASN A 188 -16.61 -10.69 10.76
N SER A 189 -16.29 -9.39 10.68
CA SER A 189 -15.65 -8.79 9.49
C SER A 189 -14.31 -9.45 9.15
N HIS A 190 -13.98 -9.55 7.86
CA HIS A 190 -12.68 -10.00 7.35
C HIS A 190 -11.57 -9.01 7.72
N TRP A 191 -11.90 -7.72 7.61
CA TRP A 191 -11.08 -6.60 8.04
C TRP A 191 -11.00 -6.45 9.56
N ARG A 192 -11.70 -7.27 10.36
CA ARG A 192 -11.56 -7.21 11.82
C ARG A 192 -10.11 -7.48 12.22
N MET A 193 -9.69 -6.87 13.31
CA MET A 193 -8.33 -6.96 13.81
C MET A 193 -7.99 -8.35 14.40
N SER A 194 -6.78 -8.83 14.11
CA SER A 194 -6.14 -10.02 14.69
C SER A 194 -4.69 -9.72 15.10
N LEU A 195 -4.02 -10.69 15.74
CA LEU A 195 -2.67 -10.58 16.32
C LEU A 195 -1.75 -11.65 15.75
N GLU A 196 -0.59 -11.23 15.26
CA GLU A 196 0.45 -12.07 14.64
C GLU A 196 1.83 -11.83 15.29
N ARG A 197 2.77 -12.78 15.11
CA ARG A 197 4.15 -12.68 15.59
C ARG A 197 5.12 -12.45 14.44
N LYS A 198 6.09 -11.55 14.63
CA LYS A 198 7.23 -11.31 13.74
C LYS A 198 8.17 -12.50 13.68
N ASN A 199 8.36 -13.20 14.81
CA ASN A 199 9.08 -14.46 14.91
C ASN A 199 8.29 -15.45 15.79
N ASN A 200 7.95 -16.62 15.23
CA ASN A 200 7.13 -17.62 15.90
C ASN A 200 7.82 -18.39 17.04
N HIS A 201 9.15 -18.32 17.13
CA HIS A 201 9.98 -18.91 18.19
C HIS A 201 10.16 -17.99 19.40
N ILE A 202 9.95 -16.68 19.23
CA ILE A 202 9.98 -15.73 20.34
C ILE A 202 8.59 -15.67 20.99
N ARG A 203 8.57 -15.54 22.32
CA ARG A 203 7.33 -15.47 23.13
C ARG A 203 6.41 -14.30 22.71
N TYR A 204 5.15 -14.36 23.12
CA TYR A 204 4.24 -13.24 22.94
C TYR A 204 4.69 -12.06 23.82
N ASN A 205 5.22 -11.04 23.16
CA ASN A 205 5.68 -9.79 23.74
C ASN A 205 5.51 -8.67 22.70
N ILE A 206 5.53 -7.41 23.13
CA ILE A 206 5.21 -6.26 22.27
C ILE A 206 6.21 -6.05 21.13
N SER A 207 7.50 -6.31 21.36
CA SER A 207 8.54 -6.14 20.34
C SER A 207 8.46 -7.21 19.24
N ASN A 208 7.98 -8.41 19.57
CA ASN A 208 7.81 -9.54 18.67
C ASN A 208 6.42 -9.62 17.99
N CYS A 209 5.47 -8.74 18.27
CA CYS A 209 4.11 -8.87 17.74
C CYS A 209 3.69 -7.70 16.83
N VAL A 210 2.67 -7.94 16.02
CA VAL A 210 1.97 -6.98 15.17
C VAL A 210 0.47 -7.33 15.10
N LEU A 211 -0.38 -6.36 14.80
CA LEU A 211 -1.78 -6.60 14.44
C LEU A 211 -2.00 -6.52 12.94
N VAL A 212 -2.93 -7.33 12.46
CA VAL A 212 -3.26 -7.49 11.04
C VAL A 212 -4.77 -7.60 10.90
N ALA A 213 -5.33 -7.25 9.73
CA ALA A 213 -6.69 -7.67 9.42
C ALA A 213 -6.74 -9.21 9.43
N ALA A 214 -7.82 -9.79 9.94
CA ALA A 214 -7.89 -11.22 10.25
C ALA A 214 -7.74 -12.12 9.02
N GLU A 215 -8.08 -11.60 7.84
CA GLU A 215 -7.84 -12.22 6.54
C GLU A 215 -6.34 -12.49 6.26
N PHE A 216 -5.44 -11.61 6.73
CA PHE A 216 -3.98 -11.81 6.67
C PHE A 216 -3.44 -12.62 7.87
N ASN A 217 -4.32 -13.16 8.72
CA ASN A 217 -3.98 -13.94 9.91
C ASN A 217 -4.30 -15.42 9.73
N SER A 218 -3.92 -15.99 8.58
CA SER A 218 -4.00 -17.42 8.33
C SER A 218 -3.23 -18.19 9.41
N SER A 219 -3.85 -19.20 10.03
CA SER A 219 -3.23 -19.93 11.12
C SER A 219 -2.08 -20.82 10.65
N ASP A 220 -0.85 -20.49 11.10
CA ASP A 220 0.37 -21.33 11.20
C ASP A 220 0.32 -22.65 10.39
N TYR A 221 0.40 -22.52 9.06
CA TYR A 221 0.21 -23.58 8.05
C TYR A 221 1.18 -24.77 8.23
N SER A 222 2.28 -24.56 8.97
CA SER A 222 3.28 -25.57 9.31
C SER A 222 2.69 -26.84 9.95
N ARG A 223 1.62 -26.68 10.75
CA ARG A 223 0.99 -27.80 11.47
C ARG A 223 0.18 -28.74 10.59
N THR A 224 -0.24 -28.32 9.40
CA THR A 224 -1.16 -29.08 8.54
C THR A 224 -0.41 -30.07 7.62
N LEU A 225 0.90 -29.92 7.46
CA LEU A 225 1.70 -30.69 6.50
C LEU A 225 2.82 -31.54 7.13
N GLY A 226 3.09 -31.41 8.44
CA GLY A 226 4.15 -32.17 9.13
C GLY A 226 5.60 -31.78 8.75
N VAL A 227 5.75 -30.79 7.87
CA VAL A 227 7.04 -30.27 7.38
C VAL A 227 7.69 -29.38 8.45
N ARG A 228 9.03 -29.38 8.54
CA ARG A 228 9.77 -28.51 9.49
C ARG A 228 9.51 -27.04 9.15
N ALA A 229 9.42 -26.17 10.15
CA ALA A 229 9.11 -24.74 9.95
C ALA A 229 10.06 -24.03 8.97
N ASN A 230 11.30 -24.52 8.86
CA ASN A 230 12.36 -24.08 7.96
C ASN A 230 12.12 -24.41 6.47
N GLU A 231 11.23 -25.37 6.20
CA GLU A 231 11.04 -26.03 4.89
C GLU A 231 9.65 -25.73 4.28
N VAL A 232 8.83 -24.90 4.95
CA VAL A 232 7.51 -24.48 4.46
C VAL A 232 7.68 -23.35 3.43
N PHE A 233 7.92 -23.74 2.17
CA PHE A 233 8.04 -22.80 1.05
C PHE A 233 6.71 -22.11 0.72
N GLY A 234 6.76 -20.79 0.57
CA GLY A 234 5.57 -19.95 0.51
C GLY A 234 5.01 -19.77 1.93
N THR A 235 5.45 -18.72 2.63
CA THR A 235 4.87 -18.41 3.94
C THR A 235 3.44 -17.95 3.75
N ALA A 236 2.46 -18.78 4.14
CA ALA A 236 1.05 -18.37 4.22
C ALA A 236 0.87 -17.20 5.21
N GLN A 237 1.82 -17.03 6.14
CA GLN A 237 2.07 -15.73 6.76
C GLN A 237 2.39 -14.71 5.66
N TRP A 238 1.37 -13.97 5.26
CA TRP A 238 1.47 -12.67 4.64
C TRP A 238 2.49 -11.80 5.39
N SER A 239 3.15 -10.89 4.66
CA SER A 239 4.01 -9.86 5.23
C SER A 239 3.76 -8.54 4.51
N ALA A 240 4.31 -7.43 5.02
CA ALA A 240 4.19 -6.15 4.32
C ALA A 240 4.86 -6.22 2.95
N GLU A 241 6.07 -6.79 2.92
CA GLU A 241 6.87 -7.05 1.74
C GLU A 241 6.11 -7.92 0.73
N LYS A 242 5.39 -8.95 1.21
CA LYS A 242 4.59 -9.85 0.38
C LYS A 242 3.38 -9.17 -0.25
N VAL A 243 2.61 -8.39 0.52
CA VAL A 243 1.50 -7.59 -0.02
C VAL A 243 2.01 -6.53 -1.00
N SER A 244 3.18 -5.94 -0.73
CA SER A 244 3.84 -4.99 -1.62
C SER A 244 4.18 -5.62 -2.97
N ALA A 245 4.73 -6.84 -2.94
CA ALA A 245 5.07 -7.59 -4.15
C ALA A 245 3.84 -8.01 -4.97
N VAL A 246 2.64 -8.13 -4.38
CA VAL A 246 1.37 -8.24 -5.16
C VAL A 246 1.16 -6.99 -6.02
N PHE A 247 1.36 -5.80 -5.45
CA PHE A 247 1.11 -4.53 -6.16
C PHE A 247 2.19 -4.19 -7.20
N GLU A 248 3.44 -4.61 -6.98
CA GLU A 248 4.49 -4.54 -7.99
C GLU A 248 4.18 -5.51 -9.13
N ALA A 249 3.98 -6.79 -8.84
CA ALA A 249 3.71 -7.79 -9.87
C ALA A 249 2.41 -7.48 -10.66
N ARG A 250 1.36 -6.93 -10.03
CA ARG A 250 0.17 -6.39 -10.71
C ARG A 250 0.50 -5.48 -11.89
N ARG A 251 1.56 -4.67 -11.79
CA ARG A 251 1.95 -3.68 -12.80
C ARG A 251 2.87 -4.22 -13.88
N SER A 252 3.63 -5.28 -13.57
CA SER A 252 4.50 -5.91 -14.55
C SER A 252 3.70 -6.27 -15.80
N ILE A 253 4.20 -5.88 -16.97
CA ILE A 253 3.53 -6.09 -18.24
C ILE A 253 3.60 -7.59 -18.57
N VAL A 254 2.47 -8.15 -18.99
CA VAL A 254 2.46 -9.45 -19.68
C VAL A 254 2.71 -9.14 -21.14
N ASP A 255 3.80 -9.65 -21.70
CA ASP A 255 3.96 -9.66 -23.16
C ASP A 255 2.93 -10.66 -23.73
N LEU A 256 1.81 -10.12 -24.22
CA LEU A 256 0.73 -10.91 -24.79
C LEU A 256 1.13 -11.61 -26.10
N HIS A 257 2.18 -11.13 -26.78
CA HIS A 257 2.74 -11.79 -27.96
C HIS A 257 3.62 -12.98 -27.55
N GLU A 258 4.50 -12.82 -26.55
CA GLU A 258 5.25 -13.95 -25.95
C GLU A 258 4.28 -15.00 -25.39
N LEU A 259 3.28 -14.58 -24.61
CA LEU A 259 2.26 -15.48 -24.05
C LEU A 259 1.44 -16.20 -25.13
N SER A 260 1.05 -15.50 -26.20
CA SER A 260 0.36 -16.14 -27.34
C SER A 260 1.25 -17.16 -28.04
N GLY A 261 2.55 -16.87 -28.19
CA GLY A 261 3.55 -17.83 -28.69
C GLY A 261 3.71 -19.05 -27.79
N ASP A 262 3.80 -18.85 -26.48
CA ASP A 262 3.82 -19.92 -25.48
C ASP A 262 2.54 -20.77 -25.50
N ILE A 263 1.35 -20.15 -25.65
CA ILE A 263 0.07 -20.84 -25.74
C ILE A 263 -0.02 -21.66 -27.05
N ALA A 264 0.39 -21.10 -28.19
CA ALA A 264 0.46 -21.82 -29.46
C ALA A 264 1.40 -23.02 -29.36
N GLN A 265 2.62 -22.80 -28.85
CA GLN A 265 3.60 -23.86 -28.61
C GLN A 265 3.13 -24.87 -27.55
N ALA A 266 2.29 -24.46 -26.61
CA ALA A 266 1.69 -25.35 -25.61
C ALA A 266 0.51 -26.16 -26.16
N ARG A 267 -0.24 -25.67 -27.16
CA ARG A 267 -1.27 -26.44 -27.87
C ARG A 267 -0.66 -27.51 -28.77
N ILE A 268 0.45 -27.23 -29.45
CA ILE A 268 1.19 -28.22 -30.27
C ILE A 268 1.49 -29.48 -29.43
N VAL A 269 0.87 -30.59 -29.80
CA VAL A 269 1.23 -31.92 -29.29
C VAL A 269 2.58 -32.27 -29.91
N PRO A 270 3.65 -32.52 -29.12
CA PRO A 270 4.90 -33.00 -29.68
C PRO A 270 4.63 -34.37 -30.34
N LYS A 271 4.72 -34.44 -31.68
CA LYS A 271 4.68 -35.72 -32.40
C LYS A 271 5.79 -36.59 -31.82
N GLY A 272 5.39 -37.63 -31.09
CA GLY A 272 6.32 -38.31 -30.19
C GLY A 272 7.48 -38.93 -30.96
N LEU A 273 8.71 -38.65 -30.52
CA LEU A 273 9.88 -39.49 -30.84
C LEU A 273 9.79 -40.83 -30.09
N ALA A 274 8.67 -41.51 -30.28
CA ALA A 274 8.39 -42.87 -29.84
C ALA A 274 9.14 -43.87 -30.74
N ARG A 275 10.47 -43.73 -30.80
CA ARG A 275 11.34 -44.83 -31.21
C ARG A 275 11.16 -45.92 -30.15
N ASN A 276 10.37 -46.94 -30.48
CA ASN A 276 10.23 -48.15 -29.69
C ASN A 276 11.58 -48.89 -29.67
N VAL A 277 12.48 -48.45 -28.80
CA VAL A 277 13.67 -49.22 -28.41
C VAL A 277 13.20 -50.31 -27.44
N SER A 278 12.49 -51.29 -28.01
CA SER A 278 11.73 -52.33 -27.30
C SER A 278 12.62 -53.30 -26.53
N ASN A 279 13.88 -53.44 -26.94
CA ASN A 279 14.89 -54.25 -26.28
C ASN A 279 15.98 -53.37 -25.66
N ARG A 280 15.87 -53.10 -24.36
CA ARG A 280 17.03 -52.80 -23.51
C ARG A 280 17.36 -54.01 -22.68
N ARG A 281 18.27 -54.85 -23.19
CA ARG A 281 19.01 -55.76 -22.32
C ARG A 281 19.98 -54.93 -21.47
N PRO A 282 20.28 -55.34 -20.23
CA PRO A 282 21.45 -54.81 -19.54
C PRO A 282 22.72 -55.23 -20.29
N ASP A 283 23.84 -54.58 -19.97
CA ASP A 283 25.18 -55.05 -20.35
C ASP A 283 25.64 -56.25 -19.49
N CYS A 284 26.87 -56.69 -19.69
CA CYS A 284 27.47 -57.82 -18.96
C CYS A 284 27.67 -57.56 -17.45
N GLU A 285 27.55 -56.32 -16.99
CA GLU A 285 27.62 -55.96 -15.57
C GLU A 285 26.23 -55.80 -14.93
N GLY A 286 25.15 -56.02 -15.69
CA GLY A 286 23.78 -55.80 -15.23
C GLY A 286 23.33 -54.32 -15.27
N ASN A 287 24.14 -53.42 -15.84
CA ASN A 287 23.82 -52.00 -15.95
C ASN A 287 22.92 -51.75 -17.17
N PHE A 288 22.02 -50.76 -17.07
CA PHE A 288 21.07 -50.41 -18.13
C PHE A 288 21.45 -49.09 -18.80
N LEU A 289 21.39 -49.04 -20.14
CA LEU A 289 21.64 -47.83 -20.92
C LEU A 289 20.54 -46.78 -20.69
N CYS A 290 20.90 -45.58 -20.26
CA CYS A 290 20.01 -44.42 -20.21
C CYS A 290 19.98 -43.70 -21.57
N LEU A 291 18.87 -43.80 -22.32
CA LEU A 291 18.66 -43.09 -23.61
C LEU A 291 18.54 -41.55 -23.52
N LYS A 292 19.12 -40.90 -22.51
CA LYS A 292 19.24 -39.44 -22.44
C LYS A 292 20.66 -38.94 -22.20
N CYS A 293 21.46 -39.63 -21.39
CA CYS A 293 22.90 -39.36 -21.22
C CYS A 293 23.79 -40.38 -21.95
N MET A 294 23.19 -41.42 -22.58
CA MET A 294 23.88 -42.51 -23.28
C MET A 294 24.90 -43.27 -22.43
N THR A 295 24.72 -43.27 -21.11
CA THR A 295 25.55 -44.00 -20.15
C THR A 295 24.81 -45.23 -19.64
N HIS A 296 25.51 -46.35 -19.48
CA HIS A 296 25.04 -47.46 -18.65
C HIS A 296 25.09 -47.05 -17.18
N LYS A 297 24.07 -47.42 -16.39
CA LYS A 297 24.02 -47.21 -14.93
C LYS A 297 23.31 -48.40 -14.26
N HIS A 298 23.61 -48.66 -12.99
CA HIS A 298 22.99 -49.74 -12.20
C HIS A 298 21.45 -49.60 -12.15
N TYR A 299 20.70 -50.68 -11.95
CA TYR A 299 19.22 -50.64 -11.97
C TYR A 299 18.64 -49.63 -10.95
N ASP A 300 19.28 -49.49 -9.78
CA ASP A 300 18.94 -48.47 -8.77
C ASP A 300 19.06 -47.04 -9.26
N SER A 301 19.78 -46.78 -10.35
CA SER A 301 19.79 -45.48 -11.01
C SER A 301 18.51 -45.18 -11.79
N PHE A 302 17.51 -46.06 -11.82
CA PHE A 302 16.25 -45.89 -12.57
C PHE A 302 15.02 -45.94 -11.65
N HIS A 303 13.91 -45.34 -12.10
CA HIS A 303 12.62 -45.50 -11.41
C HIS A 303 11.95 -46.80 -11.85
N VAL A 304 11.59 -47.66 -10.90
CA VAL A 304 10.79 -48.87 -11.17
C VAL A 304 9.41 -48.47 -11.74
N ARG A 305 8.98 -49.16 -12.80
CA ARG A 305 7.68 -49.01 -13.47
C ARG A 305 7.22 -50.36 -14.02
N ALA A 306 6.32 -51.04 -13.31
CA ALA A 306 5.76 -52.33 -13.72
C ALA A 306 5.10 -52.32 -15.11
N ALA A 307 4.60 -51.17 -15.58
CA ALA A 307 4.04 -50.99 -16.92
C ALA A 307 5.09 -50.86 -18.05
N THR A 308 6.33 -51.31 -17.84
CA THR A 308 7.39 -51.37 -18.86
C THR A 308 7.97 -52.77 -18.91
N SER A 309 8.33 -53.27 -20.09
CA SER A 309 8.81 -54.65 -20.29
C SER A 309 10.07 -54.99 -19.48
N THR A 310 10.90 -54.00 -19.17
CA THR A 310 12.11 -54.13 -18.34
C THR A 310 11.86 -53.80 -16.85
N GLY A 311 10.62 -53.53 -16.44
CA GLY A 311 10.26 -53.12 -15.08
C GLY A 311 10.81 -51.75 -14.64
N ILE A 312 11.54 -51.03 -15.49
CA ILE A 312 12.23 -49.77 -15.16
C ILE A 312 12.02 -48.67 -16.22
N GLN A 313 12.02 -47.41 -15.77
CA GLN A 313 11.81 -46.25 -16.62
C GLN A 313 12.94 -46.08 -17.67
N SER A 314 12.55 -45.63 -18.87
CA SER A 314 13.45 -45.33 -19.99
C SER A 314 14.58 -44.29 -19.75
N TYR A 315 14.64 -43.62 -18.61
CA TYR A 315 15.71 -42.67 -18.25
C TYR A 315 16.08 -42.86 -16.77
N CYS A 316 17.35 -42.71 -16.44
CA CYS A 316 17.83 -42.76 -15.05
C CYS A 316 17.18 -41.65 -14.19
N LYS A 317 17.07 -41.83 -12.88
CA LYS A 317 16.45 -40.93 -11.89
C LYS A 317 16.88 -39.46 -12.09
N GLU A 318 18.17 -39.25 -12.36
CA GLU A 318 18.79 -37.98 -12.74
C GLU A 318 18.20 -37.42 -14.06
N CYS A 319 18.37 -38.10 -15.19
CA CYS A 319 17.85 -37.66 -16.49
C CYS A 319 16.32 -37.55 -16.54
N ALA A 320 15.60 -38.39 -15.80
CA ALA A 320 14.16 -38.35 -15.61
C ALA A 320 13.75 -37.12 -14.78
N GLY A 321 14.50 -36.82 -13.73
CA GLY A 321 14.40 -35.61 -12.93
C GLY A 321 14.61 -34.38 -13.80
N ASP A 322 15.69 -34.32 -14.57
CA ASP A 322 16.06 -33.25 -15.50
C ASP A 322 15.05 -33.02 -16.62
N LEU A 323 14.58 -34.08 -17.27
CA LEU A 323 13.49 -33.98 -18.25
C LEU A 323 12.19 -33.52 -17.58
N GLY A 324 11.92 -34.01 -16.37
CA GLY A 324 10.88 -33.52 -15.49
C GLY A 324 11.15 -32.14 -14.88
N ARG A 325 12.34 -31.54 -15.09
CA ARG A 325 12.59 -30.12 -14.80
C ARG A 325 12.22 -29.30 -16.02
N ARG A 326 12.90 -29.52 -17.15
CA ARG A 326 12.66 -28.85 -18.43
C ARG A 326 11.18 -28.86 -18.86
N ARG A 327 10.47 -29.99 -18.66
CA ARG A 327 9.02 -30.05 -18.95
C ARG A 327 8.19 -29.12 -18.07
N ARG A 328 8.53 -28.93 -16.79
CA ARG A 328 7.81 -28.01 -15.90
C ARG A 328 8.17 -26.54 -16.12
N GLU A 329 9.30 -26.25 -16.76
CA GLU A 329 9.63 -24.90 -17.20
C GLU A 329 8.83 -24.47 -18.46
N THR A 330 8.20 -25.40 -19.20
CA THR A 330 7.27 -25.05 -20.30
C THR A 330 5.83 -24.87 -19.84
N LEU A 331 5.09 -23.98 -20.51
CA LEU A 331 3.68 -23.71 -20.19
C LEU A 331 2.83 -24.99 -20.23
N ARG A 332 2.96 -25.79 -21.29
CA ARG A 332 2.23 -27.07 -21.43
C ARG A 332 2.46 -28.00 -20.25
N GLY A 333 3.71 -28.17 -19.81
CA GLY A 333 4.01 -29.10 -18.72
C GLY A 333 3.59 -28.58 -17.34
N HIS A 334 3.58 -27.25 -17.13
CA HIS A 334 3.00 -26.65 -15.93
C HIS A 334 1.49 -26.81 -15.89
N VAL A 335 0.77 -26.47 -16.97
CA VAL A 335 -0.69 -26.63 -17.06
C VAL A 335 -1.12 -28.10 -16.93
N GLN A 336 -0.39 -29.03 -17.55
CA GLN A 336 -0.61 -30.47 -17.34
C GLN A 336 -0.37 -30.92 -15.88
N THR A 337 0.52 -30.26 -15.14
CA THR A 337 0.72 -30.52 -13.71
C THR A 337 -0.46 -30.01 -12.88
N LEU A 338 -1.03 -28.85 -13.23
CA LEU A 338 -2.25 -28.33 -12.58
C LEU A 338 -3.45 -29.25 -12.79
N LEU A 339 -3.67 -29.73 -14.02
CA LEU A 339 -4.73 -30.70 -14.32
C LEU A 339 -4.56 -32.00 -13.53
N GLY A 340 -3.37 -32.61 -13.54
CA GLY A 340 -3.12 -33.85 -12.78
C GLY A 340 -3.40 -33.70 -11.28
N ASN A 341 -2.98 -32.57 -10.68
CA ASN A 341 -3.26 -32.25 -9.28
C ASN A 341 -4.76 -32.02 -9.02
N ALA A 342 -5.47 -31.40 -9.96
CA ALA A 342 -6.90 -31.15 -9.85
C ALA A 342 -7.73 -32.45 -10.03
N THR A 343 -7.37 -33.33 -10.96
CA THR A 343 -7.99 -34.66 -11.12
C THR A 343 -7.74 -35.56 -9.89
N ALA A 344 -6.57 -35.47 -9.26
CA ALA A 344 -6.31 -36.18 -8.01
C ALA A 344 -7.22 -35.66 -6.88
N ARG A 345 -7.28 -34.33 -6.69
CA ARG A 345 -8.14 -33.69 -5.67
C ARG A 345 -9.63 -33.98 -5.92
N SER A 346 -10.10 -33.97 -7.17
CA SER A 346 -11.50 -34.25 -7.49
C SER A 346 -11.89 -35.69 -7.16
N LYS A 347 -11.02 -36.67 -7.47
CA LYS A 347 -11.24 -38.08 -7.09
C LYS A 347 -11.27 -38.26 -5.58
N SER A 348 -10.32 -37.68 -4.84
CA SER A 348 -10.29 -37.78 -3.36
C SER A 348 -11.49 -37.13 -2.67
N ALA A 349 -12.14 -36.14 -3.30
CA ALA A 349 -13.33 -35.47 -2.79
C ALA A 349 -14.64 -35.98 -3.41
N ASN A 350 -14.60 -37.01 -4.26
CA ASN A 350 -15.72 -37.52 -5.06
C ASN A 350 -16.49 -36.43 -5.85
N MET A 351 -15.75 -35.60 -6.58
CA MET A 351 -16.28 -34.45 -7.33
C MET A 351 -16.07 -34.58 -8.84
N ALA A 352 -17.01 -34.02 -9.61
CA ALA A 352 -16.92 -33.96 -11.06
C ALA A 352 -15.63 -33.25 -11.56
N PHE A 353 -15.13 -33.70 -12.71
CA PHE A 353 -13.94 -33.15 -13.36
C PHE A 353 -14.12 -33.19 -14.87
N ALA A 354 -14.12 -32.02 -15.52
CA ALA A 354 -14.34 -31.87 -16.96
C ALA A 354 -13.23 -31.08 -17.68
N LEU A 355 -12.34 -30.40 -16.94
CA LEU A 355 -11.28 -29.55 -17.51
C LEU A 355 -10.28 -30.30 -18.38
N ARG A 356 -9.96 -29.70 -19.54
CA ARG A 356 -8.96 -30.15 -20.50
C ARG A 356 -7.73 -29.23 -20.48
N LEU A 357 -6.71 -29.58 -21.28
CA LEU A 357 -5.52 -28.75 -21.49
C LEU A 357 -5.90 -27.38 -22.04
N ASP A 358 -6.73 -27.38 -23.08
CA ASP A 358 -7.11 -26.16 -23.80
C ASP A 358 -7.98 -25.25 -22.94
N ASP A 359 -8.85 -25.78 -22.07
CA ASP A 359 -9.67 -24.94 -21.17
C ASP A 359 -8.80 -24.05 -20.26
N LEU A 360 -7.67 -24.57 -19.77
CA LEU A 360 -6.74 -23.78 -18.95
C LEU A 360 -5.85 -22.85 -19.78
N LEU A 361 -5.59 -23.17 -21.05
CA LEU A 361 -4.90 -22.24 -21.96
C LEU A 361 -5.84 -21.10 -22.40
N ASP A 362 -7.13 -21.39 -22.59
CA ASP A 362 -8.18 -20.42 -22.86
C ASP A 362 -8.37 -19.50 -21.65
N MET A 363 -8.47 -20.03 -20.43
CA MET A 363 -8.49 -19.22 -19.20
C MET A 363 -7.27 -18.30 -19.11
N LEU A 364 -6.07 -18.81 -19.41
CA LEU A 364 -4.85 -18.00 -19.32
C LEU A 364 -4.83 -16.87 -20.35
N TYR A 365 -5.40 -17.11 -21.54
CA TYR A 365 -5.55 -16.10 -22.59
C TYR A 365 -6.63 -15.06 -22.22
N LEU A 366 -7.83 -15.51 -21.83
CA LEU A 366 -8.96 -14.65 -21.42
C LEU A 366 -8.69 -13.83 -20.15
N GLN A 367 -7.71 -14.23 -19.35
CA GLN A 367 -7.24 -13.48 -18.18
C GLN A 367 -5.99 -12.62 -18.48
N ASP A 368 -5.60 -12.39 -19.74
CA ASP A 368 -4.39 -11.64 -20.14
C ASP A 368 -3.09 -12.12 -19.45
N GLY A 369 -2.99 -13.42 -19.17
CA GLY A 369 -1.87 -14.00 -18.43
C GLY A 369 -1.88 -13.74 -16.93
N ARG A 370 -2.96 -13.21 -16.35
CA ARG A 370 -3.02 -12.68 -14.96
C ARG A 370 -3.94 -13.48 -14.05
N CYS A 371 -3.70 -13.41 -12.75
CA CYS A 371 -4.55 -13.97 -11.70
C CYS A 371 -5.91 -13.25 -11.65
N ILE A 372 -7.03 -13.96 -11.68
CA ILE A 372 -8.35 -13.31 -11.69
C ILE A 372 -8.61 -12.45 -10.44
N TYR A 373 -8.24 -12.91 -9.24
CA TYR A 373 -8.44 -12.14 -8.00
C TYR A 373 -7.42 -11.01 -7.84
N SER A 374 -6.18 -11.23 -8.28
CA SER A 374 -5.06 -10.37 -7.91
C SER A 374 -4.44 -9.60 -9.06
N GLY A 375 -4.85 -9.77 -10.32
CA GLY A 375 -4.30 -9.06 -11.50
C GLY A 375 -2.80 -9.31 -11.76
N VAL A 376 -2.15 -10.14 -10.95
CA VAL A 376 -0.72 -10.46 -11.02
C VAL A 376 -0.44 -11.42 -12.18
N PRO A 377 0.55 -11.16 -13.05
CA PRO A 377 1.06 -12.11 -14.06
C PRO A 377 1.37 -13.48 -13.48
N LEU A 378 0.80 -14.51 -14.10
CA LEU A 378 0.85 -15.90 -13.66
C LEU A 378 2.17 -16.54 -14.11
N GLN A 379 3.11 -16.66 -13.19
CA GLN A 379 4.42 -17.22 -13.48
C GLN A 379 4.36 -18.75 -13.56
N TYR A 380 4.90 -19.34 -14.62
CA TYR A 380 5.03 -20.80 -14.76
C TYR A 380 6.48 -21.25 -14.97
N ARG A 381 7.32 -20.41 -15.60
CA ARG A 381 8.77 -20.67 -15.81
C ARG A 381 9.54 -20.74 -14.48
N VAL A 382 9.11 -19.96 -13.47
CA VAL A 382 9.75 -19.91 -12.14
C VAL A 382 9.06 -20.89 -11.18
N ARG A 383 9.85 -21.80 -10.61
CA ARG A 383 9.38 -22.93 -9.77
C ARG A 383 8.88 -22.52 -8.39
N HIS A 384 9.54 -21.52 -7.80
CA HIS A 384 9.44 -21.08 -6.42
C HIS A 384 9.19 -19.57 -6.41
N THR A 385 7.91 -19.19 -6.54
CA THR A 385 7.44 -17.81 -6.60
C THR A 385 5.99 -17.80 -6.11
N ASP A 386 5.61 -16.78 -5.33
CA ASP A 386 4.25 -16.62 -4.81
C ASP A 386 3.23 -16.36 -5.96
N TRP A 387 3.73 -15.84 -7.09
CA TRP A 387 2.95 -15.54 -8.31
C TRP A 387 2.80 -16.74 -9.23
N ARG A 388 3.18 -17.94 -8.76
CA ARG A 388 3.13 -19.16 -9.55
C ARG A 388 1.69 -19.51 -9.92
N MET A 389 1.44 -19.84 -11.17
CA MET A 389 0.11 -20.21 -11.64
C MET A 389 -0.44 -21.45 -10.91
N SER A 390 -1.65 -21.32 -10.37
CA SER A 390 -2.46 -22.32 -9.69
C SER A 390 -3.91 -22.28 -10.21
N LEU A 391 -4.72 -23.24 -9.79
CA LEU A 391 -6.12 -23.41 -10.20
C LEU A 391 -7.04 -23.39 -8.98
N GLU A 392 -8.03 -22.50 -9.01
CA GLU A 392 -9.04 -22.28 -7.96
C GLU A 392 -10.43 -22.75 -8.40
N ARG A 393 -11.34 -22.92 -7.44
CA ARG A 393 -12.77 -23.13 -7.70
C ARG A 393 -13.59 -21.96 -7.15
N LEU A 394 -14.45 -21.37 -7.99
CA LEU A 394 -15.34 -20.26 -7.61
C LEU A 394 -16.38 -20.73 -6.60
N ASN A 395 -17.02 -21.87 -6.85
CA ASN A 395 -17.86 -22.59 -5.89
C ASN A 395 -17.13 -23.87 -5.42
N ASN A 396 -16.79 -23.91 -4.13
CA ASN A 396 -16.11 -25.03 -3.49
C ASN A 396 -16.97 -26.31 -3.33
N LEU A 397 -18.29 -26.23 -3.52
CA LEU A 397 -19.20 -27.38 -3.57
C LEU A 397 -19.31 -27.98 -4.99
N ALA A 398 -18.91 -27.24 -6.02
CA ALA A 398 -18.94 -27.70 -7.40
C ALA A 398 -17.59 -28.32 -7.84
N GLY A 399 -17.65 -29.12 -8.91
CA GLY A 399 -16.50 -29.82 -9.48
C GLY A 399 -15.50 -28.91 -10.21
N TYR A 400 -14.49 -29.52 -10.82
CA TYR A 400 -13.52 -28.81 -11.66
C TYR A 400 -14.04 -28.78 -13.11
N THR A 401 -14.79 -27.73 -13.46
CA THR A 401 -15.36 -27.45 -14.79
C THR A 401 -14.84 -26.11 -15.32
N LYS A 402 -15.03 -25.82 -16.62
CA LYS A 402 -14.57 -24.55 -17.22
C LYS A 402 -15.18 -23.33 -16.54
N ASP A 403 -16.46 -23.44 -16.16
CA ASP A 403 -17.27 -22.34 -15.65
C ASP A 403 -17.13 -22.16 -14.13
N ASN A 404 -16.61 -23.17 -13.42
CA ASN A 404 -16.38 -23.13 -11.97
C ASN A 404 -14.90 -22.92 -11.59
N CYS A 405 -13.97 -22.87 -12.55
CA CYS A 405 -12.54 -22.74 -12.28
C CYS A 405 -11.95 -21.51 -12.94
N MET A 406 -10.99 -20.89 -12.25
CA MET A 406 -10.20 -19.77 -12.76
C MET A 406 -8.73 -19.93 -12.35
N LEU A 407 -7.83 -19.29 -13.09
CA LEU A 407 -6.41 -19.32 -12.77
C LEU A 407 -6.04 -18.19 -11.80
N ILE A 408 -5.26 -18.54 -10.77
CA ILE A 408 -4.80 -17.61 -9.75
C ILE A 408 -3.31 -17.80 -9.45
N ALA A 409 -2.68 -16.79 -8.86
CA ALA A 409 -1.39 -16.96 -8.22
C ALA A 409 -1.55 -17.87 -6.99
N VAL A 410 -0.60 -18.80 -6.79
CA VAL A 410 -0.68 -19.85 -5.76
C VAL A 410 -0.84 -19.30 -4.34
N GLU A 411 -0.33 -18.10 -4.08
CA GLU A 411 -0.49 -17.40 -2.79
C GLU A 411 -1.96 -17.18 -2.37
N PHE A 412 -2.87 -17.08 -3.34
CA PHE A 412 -4.29 -16.87 -3.08
C PHE A 412 -5.07 -18.20 -2.99
N ASN A 413 -4.42 -19.35 -3.18
CA ASN A 413 -5.04 -20.70 -3.18
C ASN A 413 -5.13 -21.25 -1.74
N THR A 414 -5.84 -20.56 -0.84
CA THR A 414 -5.97 -20.96 0.57
C THR A 414 -7.13 -21.93 0.79
N SER A 415 -6.95 -22.94 1.64
CA SER A 415 -7.95 -24.01 1.86
C SER A 415 -9.17 -23.63 2.69
N ASP A 416 -9.29 -22.38 3.17
CA ASP A 416 -10.33 -21.94 4.10
C ASP A 416 -11.34 -20.91 3.50
N TYR A 417 -11.30 -20.71 2.17
CA TYR A 417 -12.17 -19.79 1.42
C TYR A 417 -13.65 -20.23 1.30
N SER A 418 -14.14 -21.10 2.18
CA SER A 418 -15.55 -21.50 2.33
C SER A 418 -16.51 -20.38 2.76
N LYS A 419 -16.07 -19.12 2.77
CA LYS A 419 -16.73 -17.96 3.41
C LYS A 419 -16.89 -16.72 2.53
N LEU A 420 -16.43 -16.74 1.27
CA LEU A 420 -16.52 -15.60 0.32
C LEU A 420 -17.63 -15.77 -0.75
N THR A 421 -18.57 -16.68 -0.55
CA THR A 421 -19.54 -17.17 -1.55
C THR A 421 -20.68 -16.18 -1.89
N THR A 422 -20.42 -14.88 -1.88
CA THR A 422 -21.41 -13.80 -2.14
C THR A 422 -20.95 -12.72 -3.12
N LEU A 423 -19.77 -12.84 -3.73
CA LEU A 423 -19.44 -12.06 -4.93
C LEU A 423 -20.02 -12.76 -6.17
N GLN A 424 -20.87 -12.06 -6.92
CA GLN A 424 -21.43 -12.57 -8.17
C GLN A 424 -20.38 -12.55 -9.29
N THR A 425 -20.52 -13.46 -10.26
CA THR A 425 -19.58 -13.64 -11.36
C THR A 425 -19.73 -12.53 -12.42
N PRO A 426 -18.64 -11.85 -12.85
CA PRO A 426 -18.71 -10.92 -13.97
C PRO A 426 -18.94 -11.67 -15.30
N HIS A 427 -19.69 -11.04 -16.21
CA HIS A 427 -19.94 -11.56 -17.55
C HIS A 427 -18.69 -11.46 -18.46
N PRO A 428 -18.56 -12.32 -19.49
CA PRO A 428 -17.44 -12.26 -20.44
C PRO A 428 -17.49 -10.99 -21.29
N VAL A 429 -16.34 -10.32 -21.44
CA VAL A 429 -16.20 -9.04 -22.16
C VAL A 429 -15.63 -9.26 -23.56
N SER A 430 -16.15 -8.53 -24.55
CA SER A 430 -15.69 -8.56 -25.95
C SER A 430 -14.54 -7.57 -26.21
N THR A 431 -13.69 -7.85 -27.19
CA THR A 431 -12.41 -7.14 -27.40
C THR A 431 -12.50 -5.94 -28.34
N SER A 432 -11.97 -4.79 -27.89
CA SER A 432 -11.60 -3.65 -28.73
C SER A 432 -10.54 -2.79 -28.04
N LEU A 433 -9.57 -2.24 -28.78
CA LEU A 433 -8.44 -1.47 -28.24
C LEU A 433 -8.56 0.03 -28.56
N HIS A 434 -8.38 0.88 -27.54
CA HIS A 434 -7.33 1.91 -27.46
C HIS A 434 -7.52 2.78 -26.21
N ALA A 435 -6.69 2.59 -25.18
CA ALA A 435 -6.80 3.33 -23.93
C ALA A 435 -6.27 4.78 -24.07
N ARG A 436 -7.17 5.76 -23.92
CA ARG A 436 -6.82 7.15 -23.57
C ARG A 436 -6.43 7.22 -22.07
N PRO A 437 -5.67 8.24 -21.62
CA PRO A 437 -5.45 8.42 -20.18
C PRO A 437 -6.79 8.64 -19.47
N ASN A 438 -7.00 7.94 -18.35
CA ASN A 438 -8.27 7.95 -17.62
C ASN A 438 -8.65 9.36 -17.14
N VAL A 439 -9.60 9.97 -17.83
CA VAL A 439 -10.45 11.03 -17.28
C VAL A 439 -11.47 10.32 -16.38
N LEU A 440 -11.50 10.69 -15.10
CA LEU A 440 -12.47 10.17 -14.15
C LEU A 440 -13.89 10.58 -14.58
N SER A 441 -14.88 9.70 -14.44
CA SER A 441 -16.26 10.06 -14.75
C SER A 441 -16.79 11.10 -13.76
N ASP A 442 -17.80 11.89 -14.12
CA ASP A 442 -18.38 12.87 -13.20
C ASP A 442 -18.96 12.21 -11.93
N LEU A 443 -19.37 10.93 -11.99
CA LEU A 443 -19.73 10.14 -10.80
C LEU A 443 -18.51 9.78 -9.93
N ASP A 444 -17.39 9.36 -10.52
CA ASP A 444 -16.14 9.13 -9.77
C ASP A 444 -15.63 10.44 -9.14
N LEU A 445 -15.78 11.55 -9.86
CA LEU A 445 -15.41 12.87 -9.38
C LEU A 445 -16.29 13.32 -8.22
N GLN A 446 -17.60 13.08 -8.27
CA GLN A 446 -18.51 13.28 -7.14
C GLN A 446 -18.17 12.35 -5.95
N ALA A 447 -17.93 11.07 -6.20
CA ALA A 447 -17.55 10.09 -5.17
C ALA A 447 -16.19 10.39 -4.50
N LEU A 448 -15.30 11.11 -5.21
CA LEU A 448 -14.00 11.56 -4.72
C LEU A 448 -13.98 13.02 -4.25
N GLN A 449 -15.13 13.72 -4.19
CA GLN A 449 -15.20 15.02 -3.50
C GLN A 449 -14.86 14.84 -2.01
N PRO A 450 -14.23 15.83 -1.36
CA PRO A 450 -14.12 15.83 0.10
C PRO A 450 -15.53 15.74 0.71
N PRO A 451 -15.77 14.85 1.70
CA PRO A 451 -17.09 14.73 2.31
C PRO A 451 -17.48 16.09 2.90
N HIS A 452 -18.59 16.64 2.42
CA HIS A 452 -19.02 18.00 2.77
C HIS A 452 -19.22 18.12 4.28
N VAL A 453 -18.58 19.09 4.92
CA VAL A 453 -18.69 19.26 6.38
C VAL A 453 -20.11 19.69 6.71
N ASN A 454 -20.88 18.82 7.37
CA ASN A 454 -22.17 19.18 7.92
C ASN A 454 -21.95 20.18 9.07
N ILE A 455 -22.36 21.43 8.86
CA ILE A 455 -22.10 22.53 9.78
C ILE A 455 -22.83 22.33 11.12
N GLU A 456 -24.03 21.74 11.11
CA GLU A 456 -24.77 21.46 12.36
C GLU A 456 -24.17 20.25 13.12
N GLU A 457 -23.65 19.23 12.42
CA GLU A 457 -22.86 18.17 13.06
C GLU A 457 -21.57 18.73 13.67
N LEU A 458 -20.86 19.62 12.96
CA LEU A 458 -19.66 20.28 13.46
C LEU A 458 -19.95 21.12 14.71
N LYS A 459 -21.03 21.90 14.69
CA LYS A 459 -21.52 22.71 15.81
C LYS A 459 -21.83 21.86 17.04
N LEU A 460 -22.49 20.72 16.87
CA LEU A 460 -22.72 19.74 17.94
C LEU A 460 -21.41 19.14 18.48
N LEU A 461 -20.46 18.78 17.61
CA LEU A 461 -19.14 18.26 18.01
C LEU A 461 -18.30 19.30 18.76
N ILE A 462 -18.40 20.59 18.41
CA ILE A 462 -17.77 21.70 19.13
C ILE A 462 -18.45 21.90 20.50
N GLN A 463 -19.78 21.85 20.56
CA GLN A 463 -20.53 21.97 21.80
C GLN A 463 -20.20 20.82 22.78
N GLU A 464 -20.14 19.57 22.30
CA GLU A 464 -19.66 18.42 23.08
C GLU A 464 -18.21 18.63 23.54
N ALA A 465 -17.34 19.15 22.67
CA ALA A 465 -15.92 19.34 22.96
C ALA A 465 -15.60 20.49 23.94
N ARG A 466 -16.44 21.52 23.97
CA ARG A 466 -16.40 22.59 24.98
C ARG A 466 -16.94 22.09 26.33
N ASN A 467 -17.98 21.26 26.32
CA ASN A 467 -18.68 20.80 27.53
C ASN A 467 -17.76 19.97 28.48
N PRO A 468 -17.49 20.44 29.72
CA PRO A 468 -16.54 19.79 30.63
C PRO A 468 -17.14 18.62 31.45
N THR A 469 -18.40 18.23 31.23
CA THR A 469 -19.13 17.24 32.05
C THR A 469 -18.51 15.85 32.11
N CYS A 470 -17.62 15.48 31.18
CA CYS A 470 -16.88 14.19 31.22
C CYS A 470 -15.74 14.14 32.27
N ARG A 471 -15.73 15.08 33.25
CA ARG A 471 -14.87 15.02 34.45
C ARG A 471 -15.18 13.76 35.26
N LYS A 472 -14.19 12.87 35.33
CA LYS A 472 -14.37 11.53 35.95
C LYS A 472 -14.61 11.63 37.45
N PRO A 473 -15.51 10.81 38.03
CA PRO A 473 -15.61 10.68 39.47
C PRO A 473 -14.25 10.28 40.05
N ARG A 474 -13.88 10.88 41.19
CA ARG A 474 -12.62 10.57 41.90
C ARG A 474 -12.62 9.08 42.24
N ALA A 475 -11.81 8.29 41.54
CA ALA A 475 -11.79 6.84 41.71
C ALA A 475 -11.36 6.49 43.13
N ALA A 476 -12.22 5.78 43.86
CA ALA A 476 -11.97 5.37 45.23
C ALA A 476 -10.59 4.69 45.40
N ARG A 477 -9.95 4.98 46.54
CA ARG A 477 -8.68 4.39 46.95
C ARG A 477 -8.83 2.86 46.96
N ARG A 478 -7.82 2.16 46.45
CA ARG A 478 -7.85 0.70 46.27
C ARG A 478 -6.69 0.04 46.99
N THR A 479 -6.92 -1.22 47.32
CA THR A 479 -5.97 -2.20 47.79
C THR A 479 -5.93 -3.36 46.79
N ALA A 480 -4.93 -4.23 46.94
CA ALA A 480 -4.93 -5.53 46.28
C ALA A 480 -5.99 -6.48 46.87
N ASN A 481 -6.27 -7.59 46.18
CA ASN A 481 -6.89 -8.78 46.78
C ASN A 481 -5.85 -9.61 47.56
N SER A 482 -6.27 -10.73 48.14
CA SER A 482 -5.41 -11.68 48.85
C SER A 482 -4.35 -12.36 47.97
N ALA A 483 -4.43 -12.25 46.64
CA ALA A 483 -3.43 -12.72 45.69
C ALA A 483 -2.47 -11.61 45.20
N GLY A 484 -2.50 -10.41 45.82
CA GLY A 484 -1.66 -9.27 45.43
C GLY A 484 -2.15 -8.51 44.18
N GLU A 485 -3.23 -8.97 43.54
CA GLU A 485 -3.76 -8.39 42.32
C GLU A 485 -4.60 -7.13 42.59
N TRP A 486 -4.51 -6.15 41.70
CA TRP A 486 -5.25 -4.91 41.77
C TRP A 486 -6.54 -4.97 40.95
N LEU A 487 -7.67 -4.56 41.54
CA LEU A 487 -8.92 -4.46 40.80
C LEU A 487 -8.82 -3.35 39.76
N CYS A 488 -8.92 -3.72 38.49
CA CYS A 488 -9.08 -2.74 37.44
C CYS A 488 -10.53 -2.23 37.36
N VAL A 489 -10.71 -0.91 37.49
CA VAL A 489 -11.99 -0.20 37.28
C VAL A 489 -12.65 -0.52 35.92
N SER A 490 -11.87 -0.96 34.92
CA SER A 490 -12.27 -1.04 33.52
C SER A 490 -12.67 -2.42 33.00
N CYS A 491 -12.00 -3.50 33.41
CA CYS A 491 -12.47 -4.87 33.13
C CYS A 491 -13.32 -5.43 34.27
N GLY A 492 -13.22 -4.88 35.48
CA GLY A 492 -13.67 -5.58 36.68
C GLY A 492 -12.85 -6.85 36.97
N ARG A 493 -11.73 -7.06 36.27
CA ARG A 493 -10.76 -8.12 36.58
C ARG A 493 -9.76 -7.59 37.61
N TYR A 494 -9.45 -8.44 38.58
CA TYR A 494 -8.20 -8.38 39.30
C TYR A 494 -7.07 -8.81 38.36
N LEU A 495 -5.95 -8.11 38.41
CA LEU A 495 -4.74 -8.34 37.61
C LEU A 495 -3.51 -7.92 38.42
N PRO A 496 -2.32 -8.54 38.25
CA PRO A 496 -1.09 -8.13 38.92
C PRO A 496 -0.71 -6.65 38.70
N VAL A 497 0.12 -6.08 39.60
CA VAL A 497 0.40 -4.63 39.65
C VAL A 497 1.22 -4.12 38.46
N GLU A 498 2.10 -4.96 37.92
CA GLU A 498 2.87 -4.78 36.69
C GLU A 498 1.96 -4.66 35.45
N VAL A 499 0.76 -5.24 35.52
CA VAL A 499 -0.31 -4.98 34.55
C VAL A 499 -0.98 -3.63 34.82
N PHE A 500 -0.36 -2.66 35.51
CA PHE A 500 -0.82 -1.28 35.69
C PHE A 500 0.32 -0.27 35.42
N ARG A 501 -0.04 0.93 34.97
CA ARG A 501 0.94 2.01 34.81
C ARG A 501 1.23 2.65 36.17
N LEU A 502 2.47 2.60 36.65
CA LEU A 502 2.90 3.47 37.76
C LEU A 502 3.02 4.92 37.27
N ILE A 503 2.49 5.86 38.04
CA ILE A 503 2.67 7.30 37.82
C ILE A 503 3.52 7.85 38.96
N THR A 504 4.81 8.00 38.67
CA THR A 504 5.79 8.67 39.53
C THR A 504 5.54 10.17 39.51
N THR A 505 5.12 10.74 40.64
CA THR A 505 5.00 12.20 40.77
C THR A 505 6.36 12.81 41.08
N ARG A 506 6.93 13.57 40.13
CA ARG A 506 8.24 14.24 40.31
C ARG A 506 8.30 15.11 41.57
N THR A 507 7.16 15.66 41.99
CA THR A 507 7.04 16.57 43.14
C THR A 507 6.99 15.89 44.51
N VAL A 508 6.80 14.56 44.59
CA VAL A 508 6.56 13.87 45.88
C VAL A 508 7.31 12.54 46.02
N GLY A 509 7.97 12.05 44.96
CA GLY A 509 8.61 10.72 44.91
C GLY A 509 7.62 9.54 44.90
N ARG A 510 6.45 9.72 45.54
CA ARG A 510 5.33 8.78 45.58
C ARG A 510 4.89 8.42 44.15
N SER A 511 5.13 7.17 43.80
CA SER A 511 4.49 6.51 42.66
C SER A 511 3.13 5.99 43.09
N TYR A 512 2.08 6.32 42.34
CA TYR A 512 0.78 5.69 42.52
C TYR A 512 0.46 4.79 41.33
N ILE A 513 -0.14 3.65 41.63
CA ILE A 513 -0.66 2.72 40.63
C ILE A 513 -1.81 3.43 39.93
N HIS A 514 -1.75 3.59 38.61
CA HIS A 514 -2.80 4.26 37.87
C HIS A 514 -4.13 3.54 38.12
N SER A 515 -5.23 4.28 38.08
CA SER A 515 -6.56 3.78 38.44
C SER A 515 -7.07 2.63 37.54
N HIS A 516 -6.29 2.21 36.54
CA HIS A 516 -6.65 1.30 35.47
C HIS A 516 -5.41 0.51 35.05
N CYS A 517 -5.58 -0.81 34.88
CA CYS A 517 -4.50 -1.72 34.49
C CYS A 517 -4.02 -1.32 33.10
N ASN A 518 -2.75 -1.47 32.76
CA ASN A 518 -2.11 -1.23 31.47
C ASN A 518 -3.03 -1.57 30.26
N ASP A 519 -3.69 -2.72 30.22
CA ASP A 519 -4.68 -3.09 29.18
C ASP A 519 -5.84 -2.17 29.02
N CYS A 520 -6.25 -1.69 30.17
CA CYS A 520 -7.14 -0.59 30.24
C CYS A 520 -6.30 0.60 29.80
N GLU A 521 -5.20 0.96 30.49
CA GLU A 521 -4.23 2.04 30.31
C GLU A 521 -3.53 2.18 28.93
N ARG A 522 -4.15 1.65 27.85
CA ARG A 522 -4.11 2.22 26.49
C ARG A 522 -5.45 2.45 25.77
N LEU A 523 -6.55 1.79 26.15
CA LEU A 523 -7.96 1.92 25.69
C LEU A 523 -8.79 3.11 26.28
N ARG A 524 -8.20 4.11 26.99
CA ARG A 524 -8.61 5.49 27.52
C ARG A 524 -7.51 6.55 27.31
N MET A 525 -6.96 6.80 26.13
CA MET A 525 -6.48 8.17 25.84
C MET A 525 -7.05 8.74 24.53
N MET A 526 -8.14 8.14 24.05
CA MET A 526 -8.55 8.00 22.66
C MET A 526 -10.03 7.39 22.33
N THR A 527 -11.37 7.62 22.53
CA THR A 527 -12.56 8.09 23.41
C THR A 527 -12.91 9.51 23.66
N TYR A 528 -11.94 10.33 23.36
CA TYR A 528 -11.92 11.70 23.87
C TYR A 528 -11.52 12.65 22.78
N ARG A 529 -11.62 12.10 21.58
CA ARG A 529 -10.90 12.38 20.37
C ARG A 529 -11.64 11.68 19.18
N ARG A 530 -12.99 11.66 19.03
CA ARG A 530 -13.65 12.07 17.72
C ARG A 530 -13.82 13.53 17.92
N THR A 531 -14.48 13.77 19.06
CA THR A 531 -14.35 14.90 19.94
C THR A 531 -13.00 15.53 19.75
N LEU A 532 -12.97 16.40 18.76
CA LEU A 532 -12.46 17.76 18.82
C LEU A 532 -11.72 18.07 20.12
N SER A 533 -12.41 18.00 21.26
CA SER A 533 -11.90 18.24 22.61
C SER A 533 -10.46 17.79 22.83
N GLY A 534 -10.15 16.52 22.60
CA GLY A 534 -8.82 16.02 22.86
C GLY A 534 -7.89 15.99 21.65
N ASN A 535 -8.38 16.31 20.44
CA ASN A 535 -7.51 16.76 19.34
C ASN A 535 -6.98 18.15 19.65
N ALA A 536 -7.85 19.04 20.10
CA ALA A 536 -7.50 20.37 20.56
C ALA A 536 -6.44 20.28 21.66
N GLU A 537 -6.66 19.47 22.70
CA GLU A 537 -5.61 19.19 23.69
C GLU A 537 -4.35 18.51 23.12
N ARG A 538 -4.47 17.66 22.07
CA ARG A 538 -3.29 17.10 21.38
C ARG A 538 -2.45 18.20 20.78
N LEU A 539 -3.10 19.12 20.07
CA LEU A 539 -2.45 20.18 19.33
C LEU A 539 -1.83 21.19 20.30
N VAL A 540 -2.55 21.61 21.35
CA VAL A 540 -2.02 22.43 22.45
C VAL A 540 -0.82 21.78 23.14
N ALA A 541 -0.89 20.50 23.50
CA ALA A 541 0.21 19.79 24.14
C ALA A 541 1.42 19.64 23.21
N SER A 542 1.16 19.39 21.91
CA SER A 542 2.20 19.30 20.88
C SER A 542 2.85 20.65 20.60
N ALA A 543 2.08 21.72 20.53
CA ALA A 543 2.53 23.11 20.41
C ALA A 543 3.41 23.47 21.61
N THR A 544 2.93 23.26 22.83
CA THR A 544 3.68 23.50 24.08
C THR A 544 5.01 22.74 24.12
N TYR A 545 5.04 21.48 23.70
CA TYR A 545 6.28 20.71 23.63
C TYR A 545 7.24 21.24 22.55
N ARG A 546 6.74 21.48 21.33
CA ARG A 546 7.53 22.02 20.20
C ARG A 546 8.05 23.43 20.50
N SER A 547 7.26 24.28 21.17
CA SER A 547 7.64 25.65 21.54
C SER A 547 8.78 25.62 22.55
N LYS A 548 8.65 24.84 23.65
CA LYS A 548 9.73 24.66 24.64
C LYS A 548 11.02 24.14 24.00
N LYS A 549 10.94 23.18 23.07
CA LYS A 549 12.11 22.67 22.34
C LYS A 549 12.76 23.70 21.40
N ARG A 550 12.03 24.72 20.94
CA ARG A 550 12.54 25.81 20.10
C ARG A 550 12.87 27.10 20.88
N ASN A 551 12.59 27.15 22.18
CA ASN A 551 12.56 28.36 23.01
C ASN A 551 11.53 29.43 22.57
N HIS A 552 10.37 28.99 22.04
CA HIS A 552 9.26 29.87 21.65
C HIS A 552 8.13 29.80 22.69
N LYS A 553 7.34 30.87 22.81
CA LYS A 553 6.08 30.87 23.60
C LYS A 553 5.01 30.01 22.91
N ASN A 554 4.17 29.35 23.71
CA ASN A 554 2.84 28.87 23.30
C ASN A 554 1.80 29.57 24.17
N THR A 555 0.81 30.21 23.56
CA THR A 555 -0.38 30.75 24.27
C THR A 555 -1.64 29.95 23.99
N LEU A 556 -1.63 29.05 22.99
CA LEU A 556 -2.85 28.39 22.53
C LEU A 556 -3.51 27.54 23.63
N THR A 557 -4.78 27.82 23.89
CA THR A 557 -5.66 27.00 24.75
C THR A 557 -6.38 25.93 23.94
N LYS A 558 -7.14 25.05 24.63
CA LYS A 558 -7.97 24.04 23.96
C LYS A 558 -9.07 24.71 23.13
N ASP A 559 -9.68 25.76 23.66
CA ASP A 559 -10.83 26.39 23.03
C ASP A 559 -10.42 27.23 21.81
N ASP A 560 -9.23 27.86 21.81
CA ASP A 560 -8.62 28.50 20.62
C ASP A 560 -8.55 27.56 19.41
N ILE A 561 -8.30 26.26 19.64
CA ILE A 561 -8.27 25.25 18.58
C ILE A 561 -9.69 24.91 18.11
N LEU A 562 -10.69 24.91 19.01
CA LEU A 562 -12.09 24.72 18.64
C LEU A 562 -12.65 25.92 17.86
N ASP A 563 -12.14 27.11 18.15
CA ASP A 563 -12.49 28.36 17.45
C ASP A 563 -11.87 28.36 16.04
N MET A 564 -10.57 28.04 15.90
CA MET A 564 -9.94 27.80 14.58
C MET A 564 -10.67 26.75 13.73
N ILE A 565 -11.27 25.73 14.36
CA ILE A 565 -12.09 24.73 13.64
C ILE A 565 -13.39 25.33 13.12
N TRP A 566 -14.06 26.15 13.93
CA TRP A 566 -15.30 26.81 13.57
C TRP A 566 -15.09 27.83 12.44
N ASP A 567 -14.09 28.70 12.58
CA ASP A 567 -13.78 29.76 11.62
C ASP A 567 -13.37 29.18 10.26
N GLN A 568 -12.62 28.07 10.27
CA GLN A 568 -12.26 27.31 9.07
C GLN A 568 -13.37 26.35 8.59
N LYS A 569 -14.55 26.31 9.23
CA LYS A 569 -15.68 25.41 8.92
C LYS A 569 -15.30 23.93 8.84
N GLY A 570 -14.33 23.51 9.66
CA GLY A 570 -13.75 22.17 9.65
C GLY A 570 -12.83 21.85 8.47
N CYS A 571 -12.49 22.82 7.62
CA CYS A 571 -11.67 22.64 6.42
C CYS A 571 -10.21 23.09 6.59
N CYS A 572 -9.33 22.60 5.72
CA CYS A 572 -7.90 22.90 5.70
C CYS A 572 -7.63 24.33 5.21
N ALA A 573 -6.92 25.14 6.00
CA ALA A 573 -6.68 26.57 5.73
C ALA A 573 -5.98 26.87 4.39
N TYR A 574 -5.21 25.92 3.83
CA TYR A 574 -4.48 26.10 2.56
C TYR A 574 -5.19 25.51 1.34
N SER A 575 -6.21 24.66 1.52
CA SER A 575 -6.75 23.86 0.40
C SER A 575 -8.26 23.68 0.40
N GLY A 576 -9.00 24.22 1.38
CA GLY A 576 -10.46 24.11 1.47
C GLY A 576 -11.00 22.68 1.74
N ILE A 577 -10.16 21.65 1.65
CA ILE A 577 -10.53 20.25 1.87
C ILE A 577 -11.03 20.06 3.30
N ALA A 578 -12.20 19.45 3.44
CA ALA A 578 -12.74 18.99 4.72
C ALA A 578 -11.67 18.22 5.52
N MET A 579 -11.20 18.80 6.63
CA MET A 579 -10.34 18.07 7.52
C MET A 579 -11.22 17.02 8.18
N GLN A 580 -10.72 15.79 8.16
CA GLN A 580 -11.29 14.76 8.99
C GLN A 580 -10.82 15.10 10.42
N MET A 581 -11.50 16.03 11.08
CA MET A 581 -11.18 16.47 12.46
C MET A 581 -11.31 15.31 13.44
N CYS A 582 -12.13 14.34 13.04
CA CYS A 582 -12.00 12.90 13.22
C CYS A 582 -10.77 12.34 12.45
N ILE A 583 -10.94 11.49 11.42
CA ILE A 583 -9.98 10.47 10.90
C ILE A 583 -8.49 10.76 11.15
N PRO A 584 -7.94 10.16 12.22
CA PRO A 584 -6.10 10.23 12.49
C PRO A 584 -5.27 9.50 11.50
N ASN A 585 -3.96 9.76 11.62
CA ASN A 585 -2.81 9.15 11.00
C ASN A 585 -2.85 9.01 9.46
N SER A 586 -4.03 8.83 8.87
CA SER A 586 -4.62 9.66 7.82
C SER A 586 -4.05 11.08 7.73
N HIS A 587 -4.19 11.52 6.50
CA HIS A 587 -3.63 12.63 5.77
C HIS A 587 -4.49 13.88 6.00
N TRP A 588 -5.79 13.69 6.23
CA TRP A 588 -6.79 14.75 6.38
C TRP A 588 -7.09 15.13 7.83
N ARG A 589 -6.49 14.43 8.80
CA ARG A 589 -6.54 14.84 10.21
C ARG A 589 -6.00 16.26 10.36
N MET A 590 -6.59 17.05 11.25
CA MET A 590 -6.06 18.38 11.52
C MET A 590 -4.70 18.34 12.24
N SER A 591 -3.78 19.16 11.73
CA SER A 591 -2.49 19.48 12.31
C SER A 591 -2.37 20.99 12.45
N LEU A 592 -1.60 21.44 13.43
CA LEU A 592 -1.39 22.86 13.70
C LEU A 592 -0.10 23.30 13.01
N GLU A 593 -0.23 24.21 12.06
CA GLU A 593 0.89 24.84 11.37
C GLU A 593 1.08 26.30 11.81
N ARG A 594 2.29 26.84 11.65
CA ARG A 594 2.54 28.28 11.81
C ARG A 594 2.59 28.96 10.44
N LYS A 595 2.12 30.20 10.37
CA LYS A 595 2.29 31.10 9.22
C LYS A 595 3.77 31.50 9.10
N ASP A 596 4.38 31.96 10.20
CA ASP A 596 5.81 32.21 10.33
C ASP A 596 6.50 31.22 11.30
N ASN A 597 7.62 30.64 10.87
CA ASN A 597 8.46 29.74 11.66
C ASN A 597 9.31 30.41 12.75
N ASN A 598 9.48 31.73 12.70
CA ASN A 598 10.21 32.50 13.71
C ASN A 598 9.33 32.83 14.92
N LEU A 599 8.02 33.00 14.72
CA LEU A 599 7.05 33.31 15.77
C LEU A 599 6.64 32.10 16.61
N GLY A 600 5.92 32.37 17.70
CA GLY A 600 5.40 31.37 18.63
C GLY A 600 4.21 30.58 18.10
N TYR A 601 3.61 29.79 18.99
CA TYR A 601 2.27 29.24 18.78
C TYR A 601 1.25 30.15 19.49
N ASN A 602 0.50 30.93 18.72
CA ASN A 602 -0.60 31.79 19.17
C ASN A 602 -1.72 31.78 18.10
N LEU A 603 -2.88 32.36 18.39
CA LEU A 603 -4.04 32.31 17.50
C LEU A 603 -3.77 32.99 16.14
N GLU A 604 -3.09 34.14 16.15
CA GLU A 604 -2.76 34.93 14.96
C GLU A 604 -1.78 34.21 14.01
N ASN A 605 -0.73 33.59 14.54
CA ASN A 605 0.33 32.93 13.76
C ASN A 605 -0.01 31.48 13.41
N CYS A 606 -1.10 30.90 13.92
CA CYS A 606 -1.45 29.51 13.63
C CYS A 606 -2.63 29.36 12.69
N VAL A 607 -2.67 28.20 12.04
CA VAL A 607 -3.81 27.69 11.27
C VAL A 607 -3.90 26.18 11.43
N LEU A 608 -5.08 25.63 11.18
CA LEU A 608 -5.28 24.19 11.08
C LEU A 608 -5.19 23.75 9.62
N VAL A 609 -4.35 22.76 9.36
CA VAL A 609 -4.14 22.17 8.04
C VAL A 609 -4.41 20.68 8.10
N ALA A 610 -4.87 20.10 7.00
CA ALA A 610 -4.80 18.65 6.83
C ALA A 610 -3.32 18.22 6.98
N SER A 611 -3.06 17.21 7.80
CA SER A 611 -1.71 16.79 8.21
C SER A 611 -0.78 16.44 7.04
N GLU A 612 -1.31 16.19 5.84
CA GLU A 612 -0.52 15.99 4.62
C GLU A 612 0.30 17.24 4.26
N PHE A 613 -0.29 18.44 4.34
CA PHE A 613 0.38 19.74 4.12
C PHE A 613 1.28 20.17 5.28
N ASN A 614 1.27 19.43 6.41
CA ASN A 614 2.19 19.65 7.53
C ASN A 614 3.57 19.07 7.19
N THR A 615 4.36 19.87 6.47
CA THR A 615 5.76 19.58 6.12
C THR A 615 6.71 19.94 7.26
N SER A 616 7.84 19.25 7.36
CA SER A 616 8.85 19.55 8.38
C SER A 616 9.82 20.60 7.89
N ASP A 617 9.83 21.76 8.56
CA ASP A 617 10.90 22.77 8.49
C ASP A 617 12.30 22.14 8.58
N TYR A 618 12.95 22.00 7.42
CA TYR A 618 14.30 21.46 7.27
C TYR A 618 15.41 22.52 7.43
N SER A 619 15.06 23.80 7.63
CA SER A 619 16.01 24.92 7.59
C SER A 619 17.09 24.90 8.68
N ARG A 620 16.90 24.06 9.71
CA ARG A 620 17.79 23.96 10.88
C ARG A 620 18.58 22.63 10.95
N GLN A 621 18.79 21.95 9.81
CA GLN A 621 19.76 20.84 9.76
C GLN A 621 21.20 21.38 9.87
N ARG A 622 22.01 20.84 10.79
CA ARG A 622 23.42 21.23 10.99
C ARG A 622 24.20 21.13 9.68
N GLY A 623 24.74 22.24 9.22
CA GLY A 623 25.58 22.32 8.02
C GLY A 623 24.87 22.74 6.74
N VAL A 624 23.53 22.81 6.72
CA VAL A 624 22.75 23.41 5.62
C VAL A 624 22.61 24.90 5.90
N ARG A 625 23.01 25.77 4.97
CA ARG A 625 22.77 27.22 5.08
C ARG A 625 21.29 27.52 4.83
N ALA A 626 20.76 28.60 5.39
CA ALA A 626 19.35 28.96 5.24
C ALA A 626 18.92 29.17 3.76
N ASN A 627 19.86 29.52 2.88
CA ASN A 627 19.66 29.66 1.43
C ASN A 627 19.97 28.37 0.62
N GLU A 628 20.36 27.28 1.27
CA GLU A 628 20.47 25.93 0.68
C GLU A 628 19.22 25.08 0.95
N VAL A 629 18.20 25.67 1.58
CA VAL A 629 16.87 25.06 1.78
C VAL A 629 16.10 25.20 0.47
N PHE A 630 15.89 24.09 -0.22
CA PHE A 630 15.29 24.09 -1.57
C PHE A 630 13.76 24.25 -1.48
N GLY A 631 13.23 25.25 -2.20
CA GLY A 631 11.80 25.54 -2.27
C GLY A 631 11.22 26.23 -1.03
N THR A 632 10.00 26.74 -1.15
CA THR A 632 9.23 27.21 0.02
C THR A 632 8.67 25.98 0.76
N VAL A 633 9.51 25.34 1.59
CA VAL A 633 9.22 24.05 2.28
C VAL A 633 7.88 24.02 3.05
N GLN A 634 7.31 25.18 3.36
CA GLN A 634 6.01 25.32 3.99
C GLN A 634 4.92 25.56 2.92
N TRP A 635 3.86 24.76 2.97
CA TRP A 635 2.67 25.00 2.14
C TRP A 635 1.96 26.31 2.50
N SER A 636 1.25 26.86 1.52
CA SER A 636 0.38 28.03 1.65
C SER A 636 -0.79 27.91 0.66
N ALA A 637 -1.79 28.79 0.75
CA ALA A 637 -2.92 28.76 -0.19
C ALA A 637 -2.49 29.09 -1.63
N GLU A 638 -1.57 30.04 -1.79
CA GLU A 638 -0.99 30.46 -3.06
C GLU A 638 -0.18 29.31 -3.68
N LYS A 639 0.57 28.57 -2.87
CA LYS A 639 1.31 27.38 -3.31
C LYS A 639 0.40 26.22 -3.69
N VAL A 640 -0.78 26.09 -3.08
CA VAL A 640 -1.82 25.15 -3.52
C VAL A 640 -2.43 25.59 -4.86
N SER A 641 -2.73 26.88 -5.07
CA SER A 641 -3.15 27.42 -6.38
C SER A 641 -2.14 27.10 -7.48
N ALA A 642 -0.86 27.34 -7.20
CA ALA A 642 0.24 27.09 -8.11
C ALA A 642 0.38 25.62 -8.53
N VAL A 643 -0.13 24.64 -7.75
CA VAL A 643 -0.20 23.24 -8.20
C VAL A 643 -1.17 23.08 -9.36
N PHE A 644 -2.35 23.72 -9.31
CA PHE A 644 -3.37 23.63 -10.36
C PHE A 644 -2.93 24.37 -11.63
N GLU A 645 -2.31 25.54 -11.49
CA GLU A 645 -1.70 26.29 -12.59
C GLU A 645 -0.57 25.50 -13.25
N ALA A 646 0.34 24.92 -12.46
CA ALA A 646 1.42 24.11 -12.99
C ALA A 646 0.91 22.81 -13.63
N ARG A 647 -0.15 22.18 -13.11
CA ARG A 647 -0.81 21.01 -13.72
C ARG A 647 -1.44 21.32 -15.09
N ARG A 648 -1.86 22.57 -15.33
CA ARG A 648 -2.34 23.03 -16.65
C ARG A 648 -1.22 23.30 -17.66
N SER A 649 0.05 23.32 -17.23
CA SER A 649 1.19 23.60 -18.12
C SER A 649 1.54 22.38 -18.99
N ILE A 650 1.58 22.58 -20.31
CA ILE A 650 1.88 21.53 -21.28
C ILE A 650 3.36 21.16 -21.23
N VAL A 651 3.66 19.85 -21.27
CA VAL A 651 5.03 19.35 -21.44
C VAL A 651 5.38 19.31 -22.92
N ASP A 652 6.49 19.93 -23.32
CA ASP A 652 7.04 19.77 -24.68
C ASP A 652 7.57 18.33 -24.85
N LEU A 653 6.74 17.49 -25.46
CA LEU A 653 7.02 16.06 -25.66
C LEU A 653 8.18 15.83 -26.65
N HIS A 654 8.39 16.75 -27.59
CA HIS A 654 9.48 16.65 -28.55
C HIS A 654 10.82 17.00 -27.87
N GLN A 655 10.87 18.09 -27.10
CA GLN A 655 12.03 18.40 -26.27
C GLN A 655 12.32 17.30 -25.26
N LEU A 656 11.29 16.75 -24.60
CA LEU A 656 11.44 15.62 -23.66
C LEU A 656 12.00 14.37 -24.36
N SER A 657 11.49 14.02 -25.54
CA SER A 657 12.00 12.90 -26.34
C SER A 657 13.46 13.11 -26.78
N ARG A 658 13.85 14.33 -27.17
CA ARG A 658 15.25 14.69 -27.44
C ARG A 658 16.11 14.56 -26.18
N ASP A 659 15.66 15.05 -25.03
CA ASP A 659 16.39 14.95 -23.75
C ASP A 659 16.54 13.48 -23.30
N ILE A 660 15.53 12.63 -23.49
CA ILE A 660 15.59 11.17 -23.23
C ILE A 660 16.57 10.49 -24.18
N THR A 661 16.47 10.76 -25.48
CA THR A 661 17.35 10.17 -26.50
C THR A 661 18.80 10.54 -26.24
N GLN A 662 19.07 11.83 -26.01
CA GLN A 662 20.38 12.31 -25.58
C GLN A 662 20.82 11.67 -24.26
N ALA A 663 19.91 11.48 -23.30
CA ALA A 663 20.22 10.84 -22.03
C ALA A 663 20.56 9.35 -22.15
N ARG A 664 20.04 8.62 -23.15
CA ARG A 664 20.48 7.25 -23.47
C ARG A 664 21.85 7.24 -24.17
N VAL A 665 22.00 7.96 -25.29
CA VAL A 665 23.19 7.87 -26.15
C VAL A 665 24.42 8.63 -25.65
N ALA A 666 24.29 9.59 -24.73
CA ALA A 666 25.42 10.39 -24.27
C ALA A 666 26.50 9.51 -23.62
N PRO A 667 27.74 9.48 -24.16
CA PRO A 667 28.78 8.57 -23.69
C PRO A 667 29.15 8.88 -22.24
N THR A 668 29.25 7.83 -21.43
CA THR A 668 29.65 7.92 -20.01
C THR A 668 31.05 8.53 -19.83
N SER A 669 31.89 8.46 -20.87
CA SER A 669 33.21 9.09 -20.98
C SER A 669 33.14 10.50 -21.56
N LEU A 670 32.72 11.47 -20.74
CA LEU A 670 32.81 12.93 -21.03
C LEU A 670 34.28 13.46 -21.04
N ALA A 671 35.23 12.59 -21.39
CA ALA A 671 36.67 12.82 -21.42
C ALA A 671 37.33 11.86 -22.43
N ARG A 672 37.39 12.26 -23.72
CA ARG A 672 38.56 11.91 -24.52
C ARG A 672 39.75 12.59 -23.84
N ARG A 673 40.56 11.80 -23.14
CA ARG A 673 41.60 12.31 -22.24
C ARG A 673 42.75 12.89 -23.07
N LEU A 674 42.91 14.21 -23.06
CA LEU A 674 44.25 14.78 -23.25
C LEU A 674 45.14 14.22 -22.13
N ALA A 675 46.33 13.75 -22.47
CA ALA A 675 47.28 13.25 -21.48
C ALA A 675 47.64 14.39 -20.51
N PRO A 676 47.83 14.10 -19.20
CA PRO A 676 48.27 15.12 -18.25
C PRO A 676 49.62 15.66 -18.69
N ARG A 677 49.69 16.97 -18.94
CA ARG A 677 50.95 17.65 -19.26
C ARG A 677 51.83 17.69 -17.99
N ARG A 678 53.15 17.71 -18.20
CA ARG A 678 54.13 17.99 -17.13
C ARG A 678 53.81 19.36 -16.51
N PRO A 679 54.14 19.59 -15.23
CA PRO A 679 54.08 20.94 -14.66
C PRO A 679 55.00 21.90 -15.44
N ASP A 680 54.72 23.19 -15.33
CA ASP A 680 55.61 24.24 -15.79
C ASP A 680 56.83 24.41 -14.86
N CYS A 681 57.71 25.36 -15.18
CA CYS A 681 58.89 25.69 -14.39
C CYS A 681 58.58 26.24 -12.98
N GLU A 682 57.32 26.60 -12.69
CA GLU A 682 56.85 27.06 -11.38
C GLU A 682 56.12 25.94 -10.61
N GLY A 683 56.13 24.70 -11.11
CA GLY A 683 55.44 23.57 -10.49
C GLY A 683 53.91 23.61 -10.65
N LYS A 684 53.37 24.50 -11.47
CA LYS A 684 51.92 24.64 -11.70
C LYS A 684 51.48 23.73 -12.86
N PHE A 685 50.23 23.29 -12.81
CA PHE A 685 49.66 22.34 -13.77
C PHE A 685 48.59 23.01 -14.63
N LEU A 686 48.61 22.74 -15.94
CA LEU A 686 47.65 23.30 -16.91
C LEU A 686 46.29 22.60 -16.80
N CYS A 687 45.26 23.32 -16.38
CA CYS A 687 43.89 22.80 -16.39
C CYS A 687 43.35 22.69 -17.83
N SER A 688 43.02 21.47 -18.27
CA SER A 688 42.59 21.16 -19.65
C SER A 688 41.18 21.65 -20.03
N LYS A 689 40.58 22.56 -19.25
CA LYS A 689 39.27 23.18 -19.53
C LYS A 689 39.31 24.71 -19.52
N CYS A 690 40.01 25.35 -18.57
CA CYS A 690 40.19 26.81 -18.56
C CYS A 690 41.56 27.26 -19.11
N MET A 691 42.41 26.32 -19.53
CA MET A 691 43.74 26.56 -20.12
C MET A 691 44.65 27.45 -19.24
N THR A 692 44.46 27.40 -17.92
CA THR A 692 45.24 28.15 -16.93
C THR A 692 46.16 27.21 -16.16
N HIS A 693 47.42 27.60 -15.97
CA HIS A 693 48.31 26.97 -14.98
C HIS A 693 47.85 27.32 -13.57
N LYS A 694 47.70 26.32 -12.68
CA LYS A 694 47.33 26.52 -11.27
C LYS A 694 48.17 25.62 -10.35
N HIS A 695 48.33 26.01 -9.09
CA HIS A 695 49.03 25.18 -8.08
C HIS A 695 48.34 23.82 -7.88
N TYR A 696 49.09 22.82 -7.41
CA TYR A 696 48.61 21.45 -7.13
C TYR A 696 47.27 21.44 -6.36
N ASP A 697 47.13 22.27 -5.31
CA ASP A 697 45.91 22.35 -4.49
C ASP A 697 44.67 22.85 -5.24
N SER A 698 44.83 23.44 -6.43
CA SER A 698 43.69 23.78 -7.29
C SER A 698 43.07 22.55 -7.95
N PHE A 699 43.66 21.36 -7.84
CA PHE A 699 43.19 20.10 -8.43
C PHE A 699 42.76 19.10 -7.35
N TYR A 700 42.05 18.05 -7.77
CA TYR A 700 41.84 16.86 -6.95
C TYR A 700 42.95 15.85 -7.24
N SER A 701 43.48 15.22 -6.20
CA SER A 701 44.42 14.11 -6.34
C SER A 701 43.75 12.89 -6.98
N ASP A 702 44.49 12.18 -7.80
CA ASP A 702 44.08 10.98 -8.54
C ASP A 702 45.31 10.10 -8.78
N ALA A 703 45.51 9.12 -7.90
CA ALA A 703 46.63 8.17 -7.98
C ALA A 703 46.57 7.24 -9.22
N SER A 704 45.47 7.26 -10.01
CA SER A 704 45.41 6.58 -11.31
C SER A 704 46.02 7.39 -12.46
N LYS A 705 46.74 8.49 -12.14
CA LYS A 705 47.46 9.33 -13.10
C LYS A 705 48.94 9.38 -12.76
N SER A 706 49.78 9.35 -13.79
CA SER A 706 51.23 9.60 -13.67
C SER A 706 51.58 10.97 -13.09
N SER A 707 50.65 11.93 -13.14
CA SER A 707 50.75 13.26 -12.52
C SER A 707 50.22 13.33 -11.07
N GLY A 708 49.65 12.25 -10.52
CA GLY A 708 49.01 12.23 -9.20
C GLY A 708 47.74 13.10 -9.05
N ILE A 709 47.30 13.80 -10.11
CA ILE A 709 46.17 14.74 -10.11
C ILE A 709 45.27 14.59 -11.33
N GLN A 710 44.01 15.02 -11.19
CA GLN A 710 43.07 15.16 -12.32
C GLN A 710 43.44 16.34 -13.24
N GLY A 711 43.17 16.22 -14.54
CA GLY A 711 43.43 17.28 -15.54
C GLY A 711 42.50 18.50 -15.49
N PHE A 712 41.49 18.51 -14.59
CA PHE A 712 40.59 19.65 -14.39
C PHE A 712 40.71 20.21 -12.98
N CYS A 713 40.85 21.53 -12.84
CA CYS A 713 40.85 22.19 -11.54
C CYS A 713 39.47 22.06 -10.85
N LYS A 714 39.47 22.19 -9.52
CA LYS A 714 38.31 22.08 -8.63
C LYS A 714 37.12 22.92 -9.10
N GLU A 715 37.36 24.13 -9.62
CA GLU A 715 36.33 25.01 -10.17
C GLU A 715 35.76 24.52 -11.50
N CYS A 716 36.65 24.14 -12.44
CA CYS A 716 36.26 23.60 -13.74
C CYS A 716 35.44 22.32 -13.60
N LEU A 717 35.79 21.47 -12.62
CA LEU A 717 35.07 20.25 -12.28
C LEU A 717 33.74 20.55 -11.56
N LYS A 718 33.68 21.54 -10.65
CA LYS A 718 32.43 22.03 -10.05
C LYS A 718 31.45 22.57 -11.10
N ASP A 719 31.91 23.32 -12.10
CA ASP A 719 31.09 23.81 -13.22
C ASP A 719 30.66 22.67 -14.17
N LEU A 720 31.56 21.73 -14.48
CA LEU A 720 31.21 20.56 -15.31
C LEU A 720 30.15 19.70 -14.61
N GLY A 721 30.36 19.42 -13.31
CA GLY A 721 29.38 18.78 -12.42
C GLY A 721 28.21 19.67 -12.03
N ARG A 722 28.13 20.92 -12.50
CA ARG A 722 26.92 21.75 -12.47
C ARG A 722 26.11 21.48 -13.73
N LYS A 723 26.69 21.80 -14.89
CA LYS A 723 26.09 21.61 -16.22
C LYS A 723 25.62 20.17 -16.47
N HIS A 724 26.38 19.18 -16.02
CA HIS A 724 25.95 17.78 -16.11
C HIS A 724 24.67 17.50 -15.30
N ARG A 725 24.53 18.06 -14.10
CA ARG A 725 23.31 17.91 -13.26
C ARG A 725 22.12 18.73 -13.74
N GLU A 726 22.30 19.62 -14.71
CA GLU A 726 21.22 20.27 -15.43
C GLU A 726 20.72 19.45 -16.64
N THR A 727 21.45 18.41 -17.09
CA THR A 727 20.94 17.45 -18.10
C THR A 727 20.15 16.32 -17.46
N LEU A 728 19.20 15.74 -18.21
CA LEU A 728 18.36 14.65 -17.74
C LEU A 728 19.18 13.45 -17.23
N ARG A 729 20.22 13.05 -17.97
CA ARG A 729 21.16 11.97 -17.58
C ARG A 729 21.85 12.25 -16.24
N GLY A 730 22.37 13.46 -16.02
CA GLY A 730 23.12 13.77 -14.79
C GLY A 730 22.24 14.00 -13.57
N HIS A 731 21.02 14.51 -13.74
CA HIS A 731 20.04 14.54 -12.65
C HIS A 731 19.52 13.13 -12.33
N ALA A 732 19.24 12.29 -13.33
CA ALA A 732 18.89 10.88 -13.13
C ALA A 732 20.00 10.09 -12.40
N PHE A 733 21.27 10.25 -12.79
CA PHE A 733 22.41 9.69 -12.04
C PHE A 733 22.51 10.23 -10.61
N THR A 734 22.13 11.50 -10.36
CA THR A 734 22.08 12.06 -9.00
C THR A 734 20.98 11.41 -8.17
N LEU A 735 19.80 11.17 -8.76
CA LEU A 735 18.70 10.43 -8.12
C LEU A 735 19.12 8.98 -7.81
N LEU A 736 19.68 8.25 -8.78
CA LEU A 736 20.18 6.88 -8.62
C LEU A 736 21.25 6.76 -7.54
N SER A 737 22.24 7.66 -7.54
CA SER A 737 23.31 7.65 -6.55
C SER A 737 22.77 7.90 -5.14
N SER A 738 21.83 8.84 -5.00
CA SER A 738 21.16 9.15 -3.74
C SER A 738 20.29 7.99 -3.26
N ALA A 739 19.55 7.36 -4.18
CA ALA A 739 18.72 6.19 -3.89
C ALA A 739 19.57 4.99 -3.47
N ARG A 740 20.67 4.70 -4.17
CA ARG A 740 21.61 3.62 -3.84
C ARG A 740 22.26 3.82 -2.46
N ALA A 741 22.66 5.05 -2.14
CA ALA A 741 23.16 5.41 -0.81
C ALA A 741 22.10 5.16 0.27
N ARG A 742 20.86 5.66 0.10
CA ARG A 742 19.75 5.40 1.03
C ARG A 742 19.44 3.91 1.17
N SER A 743 19.45 3.16 0.07
CA SER A 743 19.22 1.71 0.06
C SER A 743 20.27 0.96 0.87
N LYS A 744 21.56 1.30 0.69
CA LYS A 744 22.65 0.73 1.48
C LYS A 744 22.53 1.07 2.97
N SER A 745 22.22 2.33 3.30
CA SER A 745 22.02 2.76 4.70
C SER A 745 20.80 2.13 5.38
N ALA A 746 19.80 1.71 4.62
CA ALA A 746 18.59 1.04 5.12
C ALA A 746 18.63 -0.50 4.98
N ASN A 747 19.73 -1.07 4.46
CA ASN A 747 19.88 -2.48 4.11
C ASN A 747 18.74 -3.03 3.21
N MET A 748 18.42 -2.29 2.14
CA MET A 748 17.34 -2.60 1.20
C MET A 748 17.86 -2.89 -0.20
N SER A 749 17.13 -3.73 -0.95
CA SER A 749 17.45 -4.08 -2.34
C SER A 749 17.48 -2.85 -3.26
N PHE A 750 18.38 -2.90 -4.24
CA PHE A 750 18.54 -1.84 -5.25
C PHE A 750 18.82 -2.52 -6.59
N SER A 751 17.87 -2.44 -7.53
CA SER A 751 18.04 -2.93 -8.91
C SER A 751 18.01 -1.82 -9.96
N LEU A 752 17.57 -0.61 -9.61
CA LEU A 752 17.40 0.48 -10.57
C LEU A 752 18.66 0.84 -11.38
N GLN A 753 18.46 0.93 -12.68
CA GLN A 753 19.44 1.35 -13.68
C GLN A 753 19.09 2.75 -14.23
N LEU A 754 19.87 3.24 -15.21
CA LEU A 754 19.58 4.54 -15.83
C LEU A 754 18.30 4.48 -16.67
N ASP A 755 18.16 3.44 -17.50
CA ASP A 755 17.06 3.33 -18.44
C ASP A 755 15.71 3.18 -17.73
N ASP A 756 15.63 2.46 -16.61
CA ASP A 756 14.42 2.42 -15.75
C ASP A 756 13.90 3.83 -15.40
N LEU A 757 14.80 4.79 -15.08
CA LEU A 757 14.41 6.16 -14.79
C LEU A 757 14.01 6.93 -16.05
N LEU A 758 14.66 6.69 -17.19
CA LEU A 758 14.30 7.35 -18.45
C LEU A 758 12.94 6.83 -18.98
N ASP A 759 12.64 5.56 -18.72
CA ASP A 759 11.38 4.92 -19.04
C ASP A 759 10.27 5.43 -18.11
N MET A 760 10.54 5.64 -16.82
CA MET A 760 9.62 6.38 -15.93
C MET A 760 9.35 7.80 -16.45
N VAL A 761 10.37 8.54 -16.91
CA VAL A 761 10.16 9.89 -17.49
C VAL A 761 9.28 9.82 -18.74
N HIS A 762 9.47 8.81 -19.59
CA HIS A 762 8.69 8.62 -20.81
C HIS A 762 7.24 8.21 -20.52
N LEU A 763 7.04 7.16 -19.72
CA LEU A 763 5.73 6.63 -19.35
C LEU A 763 4.88 7.62 -18.55
N GLN A 764 5.52 8.46 -17.72
CA GLN A 764 4.85 9.55 -17.02
C GLN A 764 4.74 10.84 -17.85
N VAL A 765 5.15 10.84 -19.12
CA VAL A 765 5.05 12.00 -20.03
C VAL A 765 5.74 13.26 -19.44
N GLY A 766 6.80 13.07 -18.65
CA GLY A 766 7.50 14.13 -17.93
C GLY A 766 6.72 14.77 -16.77
N GLN A 767 5.59 14.20 -16.33
CA GLN A 767 4.74 14.72 -15.26
C GLN A 767 4.88 13.96 -13.93
N CYS A 768 4.50 14.62 -12.83
CA CYS A 768 4.50 14.07 -11.48
C CYS A 768 3.43 12.98 -11.32
N PHE A 769 3.83 11.77 -10.91
CA PHE A 769 2.94 10.60 -10.78
C PHE A 769 1.70 10.82 -9.89
N TYR A 770 1.76 11.72 -8.89
CA TYR A 770 0.63 12.01 -8.00
C TYR A 770 -0.19 13.26 -8.34
N SER A 771 0.40 14.25 -9.03
CA SER A 771 -0.22 15.57 -9.21
C SER A 771 -0.34 16.05 -10.65
N GLY A 772 0.23 15.34 -11.63
CA GLY A 772 0.25 15.75 -13.05
C GLY A 772 1.14 16.97 -13.35
N VAL A 773 1.73 17.62 -12.35
CA VAL A 773 2.62 18.78 -12.53
C VAL A 773 3.88 18.40 -13.32
N PRO A 774 4.27 19.14 -14.37
CA PRO A 774 5.52 18.94 -15.11
C PRO A 774 6.77 18.89 -14.22
N LEU A 775 7.59 17.86 -14.39
CA LEU A 775 8.80 17.61 -13.61
C LEU A 775 10.00 18.37 -14.15
N GLN A 776 10.51 19.29 -13.35
CA GLN A 776 11.65 20.12 -13.73
C GLN A 776 12.96 19.47 -13.29
N TYR A 777 13.97 19.40 -14.15
CA TYR A 777 15.32 18.91 -13.79
C TYR A 777 16.44 19.88 -14.19
N LYS A 778 16.17 20.79 -15.14
CA LYS A 778 17.08 21.87 -15.56
C LYS A 778 17.25 22.97 -14.48
N VAL A 779 16.25 23.16 -13.60
CA VAL A 779 16.28 24.14 -12.51
C VAL A 779 16.52 23.44 -11.16
N ARG A 780 17.44 23.98 -10.35
CA ARG A 780 17.90 23.34 -9.09
C ARG A 780 17.01 23.58 -7.87
N HIS A 781 16.34 24.73 -7.80
CA HIS A 781 15.65 25.26 -6.62
C HIS A 781 14.14 25.48 -6.86
N THR A 782 13.54 24.66 -7.72
CA THR A 782 12.10 24.69 -8.06
C THR A 782 11.35 23.65 -7.24
N ASP A 783 10.15 24.00 -6.77
CA ASP A 783 9.26 23.11 -6.00
C ASP A 783 8.85 21.87 -6.84
N TRP A 784 8.76 22.05 -8.16
CA TRP A 784 8.40 21.02 -9.13
C TRP A 784 9.58 20.14 -9.57
N ARG A 785 10.69 20.15 -8.80
CA ARG A 785 11.91 19.45 -9.18
C ARG A 785 11.73 17.94 -9.15
N MET A 786 12.15 17.26 -10.21
CA MET A 786 12.06 15.79 -10.33
C MET A 786 12.78 15.09 -9.18
N SER A 787 12.07 14.20 -8.49
CA SER A 787 12.53 13.44 -7.34
C SER A 787 12.06 11.99 -7.47
N LEU A 788 12.86 11.04 -7.00
CA LEU A 788 12.52 9.62 -7.02
C LEU A 788 11.85 9.23 -5.71
N GLU A 789 10.65 8.67 -5.82
CA GLU A 789 9.83 8.20 -4.70
C GLU A 789 9.48 6.73 -4.86
N ARG A 790 9.39 6.01 -3.74
CA ARG A 790 8.91 4.61 -3.72
C ARG A 790 7.42 4.57 -3.45
N ILE A 791 6.65 3.82 -4.24
CA ILE A 791 5.25 3.50 -3.95
C ILE A 791 5.16 2.79 -2.60
N ASN A 792 5.98 1.76 -2.40
CA ASN A 792 6.06 1.03 -1.14
C ASN A 792 7.40 1.26 -0.42
N ASN A 793 7.31 1.63 0.86
CA ASN A 793 8.47 1.92 1.68
C ASN A 793 9.19 0.69 2.25
N SER A 794 8.52 -0.46 2.29
CA SER A 794 9.09 -1.74 2.79
C SER A 794 9.91 -2.45 1.71
N LEU A 795 9.69 -2.16 0.43
CA LEU A 795 10.47 -2.70 -0.67
C LEU A 795 11.56 -1.74 -1.15
N GLY A 796 12.52 -2.28 -1.90
CA GLY A 796 13.74 -1.60 -2.31
C GLY A 796 13.55 -0.51 -3.38
N TYR A 797 14.66 -0.09 -3.98
CA TYR A 797 14.61 0.75 -5.18
C TYR A 797 14.68 -0.16 -6.41
N THR A 798 13.50 -0.54 -6.89
CA THR A 798 13.25 -1.34 -8.11
C THR A 798 12.42 -0.53 -9.11
N ALA A 799 12.31 -0.98 -10.36
CA ALA A 799 11.49 -0.33 -11.38
C ALA A 799 10.00 -0.28 -10.98
N ASP A 800 9.39 -1.43 -10.66
CA ASP A 800 7.97 -1.55 -10.32
C ASP A 800 7.57 -0.78 -9.03
N ASN A 801 8.54 -0.57 -8.12
CA ASN A 801 8.35 0.14 -6.86
C ASN A 801 8.59 1.66 -6.94
N CYS A 802 9.19 2.20 -8.00
CA CYS A 802 9.60 3.60 -8.03
C CYS A 802 8.84 4.42 -9.07
N VAL A 803 8.58 5.68 -8.72
CA VAL A 803 7.93 6.69 -9.57
C VAL A 803 8.63 8.03 -9.40
N LEU A 804 8.45 8.90 -10.40
CA LEU A 804 9.00 10.24 -10.40
C LEU A 804 7.93 11.24 -9.93
N ILE A 805 8.27 12.06 -8.95
CA ILE A 805 7.38 13.07 -8.38
C ILE A 805 8.09 14.42 -8.27
N ALA A 806 7.33 15.50 -8.16
CA ALA A 806 7.89 16.78 -7.75
C ALA A 806 8.35 16.71 -6.28
N VAL A 807 9.51 17.31 -5.99
CA VAL A 807 10.18 17.19 -4.69
C VAL A 807 9.33 17.66 -3.52
N GLU A 808 8.45 18.64 -3.74
CA GLU A 808 7.48 19.12 -2.74
C GLU A 808 6.57 18.01 -2.18
N PHE A 809 6.22 17.01 -2.99
CA PHE A 809 5.39 15.87 -2.57
C PHE A 809 6.21 14.75 -1.91
N ASN A 810 7.55 14.84 -1.86
CA ASN A 810 8.46 13.85 -1.29
C ASN A 810 8.59 14.02 0.24
N THR A 811 7.55 13.60 0.96
CA THR A 811 7.47 13.68 2.42
C THR A 811 8.25 12.54 3.08
N SER A 812 9.16 12.83 4.01
CA SER A 812 9.87 11.81 4.80
C SER A 812 9.00 11.04 5.79
N ASP A 813 7.70 11.35 5.90
CA ASP A 813 6.75 10.61 6.71
C ASP A 813 6.30 9.34 5.98
N TYR A 814 6.91 8.21 6.40
CA TYR A 814 6.73 6.88 5.83
C TYR A 814 5.27 6.41 5.74
N SER A 815 4.38 7.01 6.53
CA SER A 815 2.99 6.57 6.70
C SER A 815 1.98 7.28 5.79
N ARG A 816 2.41 8.21 4.92
CA ARG A 816 1.51 9.08 4.15
C ARG A 816 1.06 8.58 2.76
N LYS A 817 1.41 7.34 2.37
CA LYS A 817 1.49 6.99 0.93
C LYS A 817 0.19 6.55 0.24
N THR A 818 -0.69 5.81 0.91
CA THR A 818 -1.85 5.19 0.23
C THR A 818 -2.94 6.16 -0.21
N ALA A 819 -3.11 7.31 0.46
CA ALA A 819 -4.16 8.28 0.11
C ALA A 819 -3.74 9.34 -0.92
N LYS A 820 -2.43 9.62 -1.09
CA LYS A 820 -1.92 10.65 -2.03
C LYS A 820 -2.49 10.49 -3.44
N VAL A 821 -2.54 9.24 -3.92
CA VAL A 821 -3.04 8.89 -5.26
C VAL A 821 -4.51 9.26 -5.46
N LYS A 822 -5.38 9.03 -4.48
CA LYS A 822 -6.84 9.07 -4.69
C LYS A 822 -7.46 10.47 -4.58
N LYS A 823 -6.94 11.35 -3.72
CA LYS A 823 -7.59 12.64 -3.40
C LYS A 823 -6.93 13.89 -3.99
N PHE A 824 -5.65 13.88 -4.35
CA PHE A 824 -5.05 15.04 -5.03
C PHE A 824 -5.54 15.17 -6.48
N VAL A 825 -5.96 14.05 -7.09
CA VAL A 825 -6.50 14.02 -8.45
C VAL A 825 -7.87 14.69 -8.52
N SER A 826 -8.78 14.42 -7.57
CA SER A 826 -10.20 14.78 -7.64
C SER A 826 -10.51 16.26 -7.42
N ILE A 827 -9.78 16.93 -6.52
CA ILE A 827 -9.96 18.38 -6.26
C ILE A 827 -9.83 19.19 -7.56
N SER A 828 -8.91 18.79 -8.43
CA SER A 828 -8.56 19.50 -9.67
C SER A 828 -9.63 19.48 -10.77
N PHE A 829 -10.70 18.70 -10.62
CA PHE A 829 -11.74 18.55 -11.64
C PHE A 829 -13.00 19.37 -11.34
N ALA A 830 -13.34 19.58 -10.06
CA ALA A 830 -14.54 20.35 -9.67
C ALA A 830 -14.53 21.78 -10.25
N ASP A 831 -13.37 22.44 -10.23
CA ASP A 831 -13.18 23.77 -10.83
C ASP A 831 -12.90 23.74 -12.35
N GLY A 832 -12.75 22.54 -12.95
CA GLY A 832 -12.42 22.35 -14.36
C GLY A 832 -13.63 22.21 -15.27
N VAL A 833 -14.70 21.55 -14.79
CA VAL A 833 -15.90 21.23 -15.58
C VAL A 833 -16.54 22.48 -16.20
N LYS A 834 -16.45 23.65 -15.55
CA LYS A 834 -17.03 24.91 -16.03
C LYS A 834 -16.33 25.55 -17.23
N TYR A 835 -15.14 25.05 -17.64
CA TYR A 835 -14.36 25.57 -18.77
C TYR A 835 -14.13 24.55 -19.90
N CYS A 836 -14.38 23.27 -19.68
CA CYS A 836 -14.16 22.24 -20.71
C CYS A 836 -15.13 22.37 -21.90
N THR A 837 -16.37 22.82 -21.65
CA THR A 837 -17.40 23.00 -22.69
C THR A 837 -16.97 24.00 -23.76
N GLU A 838 -16.49 25.17 -23.39
CA GLU A 838 -16.05 26.23 -24.33
C GLU A 838 -14.83 25.80 -25.17
N LEU A 839 -13.98 24.92 -24.64
CA LEU A 839 -12.82 24.38 -25.36
C LEU A 839 -13.15 23.18 -26.27
N GLN A 840 -14.28 22.51 -26.08
CA GLN A 840 -14.74 21.47 -27.01
C GLN A 840 -15.25 22.09 -28.31
N ASP A 841 -16.01 23.18 -28.26
CA ASP A 841 -16.54 23.87 -29.45
C ASP A 841 -15.41 24.42 -30.34
N MET A 842 -14.38 25.04 -29.74
CA MET A 842 -13.19 25.48 -30.47
C MET A 842 -12.44 24.32 -31.14
N ARG A 843 -12.48 23.11 -30.56
CA ARG A 843 -11.77 21.94 -31.10
C ARG A 843 -12.53 21.27 -32.24
N VAL A 844 -13.87 21.19 -32.14
CA VAL A 844 -14.75 20.78 -33.25
C VAL A 844 -14.57 21.72 -34.44
N GLY A 845 -14.50 23.04 -34.21
CA GLY A 845 -14.18 24.01 -35.27
C GLY A 845 -12.85 23.76 -35.97
N PHE A 846 -11.82 23.32 -35.24
CA PHE A 846 -10.50 23.04 -35.81
C PHE A 846 -10.47 21.75 -36.64
N GLU A 847 -11.19 20.71 -36.23
CA GLU A 847 -11.32 19.47 -37.01
C GLU A 847 -12.19 19.66 -38.27
N VAL A 848 -13.15 20.60 -38.27
CA VAL A 848 -13.88 21.01 -39.48
C VAL A 848 -13.01 21.84 -40.44
N TYR A 849 -12.02 22.59 -39.93
CA TYR A 849 -11.10 23.37 -40.77
C TYR A 849 -10.02 22.51 -41.44
N MET A 850 -9.56 21.43 -40.78
CA MET A 850 -8.54 20.51 -41.32
C MET A 850 -9.09 19.43 -42.27
N ASN A 851 -10.41 19.36 -42.47
CA ASN A 851 -11.09 18.44 -43.40
C ASN A 851 -11.75 19.17 -44.58
N LYS A 852 -11.23 20.35 -44.94
CA LYS A 852 -11.58 21.15 -46.13
C LYS A 852 -10.32 21.49 -46.92
#